data_AF-A0A3A8LF56-F1
#
_entry.id   AF-A0A3A8LF56-F1
#
_cell.length_a   1.000
_cell.length_b   1.000
_cell.length_c   1.000
_cell.angle_alpha   90.00
_cell.angle_beta   90.00
_cell.angle_gamma   90.00
#
_symmetry.space_group_name_H-M   'P 1'
#
loop_
_entity.id
_entity.type
_entity.pdbx_description
1 polymer ?
#
loop_
_entity_poly.entity_id
_entity_poly.type
_entity_poly.pdbx_seq_one_letter_code
_entity_poly.pdbx_strand_id
1 'polypeptide(L)'
;MRFRRWLPFSLIVVLSSCNPAEVESESPEGEKLQAQAQAQAEQLASERGFSLQEVTLVPALEGAGNRHTLHLKGVPVWGLEAKTVNGRTLFTNARFEPTSPVDTESRITQAQAEVAVLEAMKDASARVEDLRLVLLPQVEHRQRKDALLPASGRANAVHFERVVTGMRLIYRLRLSTGTSPGWARSWSAQVDAHSGQVLRLEPLEVNALGTPQALPPLGTFRNATGYGRYAGTFTFSTRYDTDEELYLLQDERTNTYMAYSKPSESGTTVIEPYESDDASFGDGQIFNTNNDMLSANGETAAVDALHAVNLAWSVYETFLSRSGPTGLGYGMNIRVHQPSNNATYSPHPTRPTVMIGYAGLMFPPGNPRSPLATADIVGHELGHDFFMREVAGNPVNFPAELSELQGMNEGTGDIFGFITELGRDTVRARRPLSGIDTTALKPSNLTLGEDSGLIVRNILSPQYPEWFKYIGQEPVHRAGGPLGRMFLLLAYGCTPMPTSGGPGPWNCSLVPEGFTGLGPAEALRVWGLAVQSLPMGADYVQARHSALAAAHTRDVTYGGPRMRAVAHAFAAINVGFAPDVTPPQTTLSCLQVDRDIECSGTITDAEIPNQYNTPPQLVVDGGALTVTLSGWDFTELLSGATLASGTHTLQLKAWDYWNNLTTRTVSVVLDKTGPTASVTRSGPPKEPRLSVTASDASGVLMVEFKKGTQDIVPTVFSPPYDALFNTSTWTDGTHDITLNVFDVYGNVTVLHHALKVDNTRPTVAMTVSGSAPPFSVNATVSDASEVTRVDFKMDMLVFATRTNNATSYQAQYSPSDALSHNLHVEVTDAFGNKGVAMVAAPRDQTPPQVTASKTQVGSIVRLQVSTSDTCDIQYPYSLYVDANLVAQPTTPSYLLEFGASMAGGPHMFQALVRDRCGNLTNFQTVFVKDVTPPVITAVLRDDSQPKKPKFTVQCTDDEAVQHVEMRENGVVKQIDTLAPYEFVVDTTGRQDGNYTVLFHCADTGGLASTPETRTVVADNTGPAFVPSMFGGARSYLINAENVSDPRGISSVWMSTLFGLSFSVMLTQPPYSVQWTIPPNINITSGALISFLAIDSWGNETLRAFQCPVNTNSTVNTYALCTPVPAWAPPPVETAFTGP
;
A
#
# COMPACT_ATOMS: atom_id res chain seq x y z
N MET A 1 64.74 -28.23 14.15
CA MET A 1 64.71 -29.31 13.13
C MET A 1 65.46 -28.84 11.90
N ARG A 2 66.44 -29.63 11.46
CA ARG A 2 67.22 -29.43 10.23
C ARG A 2 66.51 -30.14 9.08
N PHE A 3 66.48 -29.58 7.87
CA PHE A 3 66.66 -30.37 6.65
C PHE A 3 67.32 -29.54 5.55
N ARG A 4 68.32 -30.18 4.93
CA ARG A 4 69.24 -29.73 3.87
C ARG A 4 69.16 -30.80 2.77
N ARG A 5 69.25 -30.44 1.48
CA ARG A 5 69.86 -31.20 0.34
C ARG A 5 69.59 -30.41 -0.97
N TRP A 6 70.59 -29.85 -1.69
CA TRP A 6 71.60 -30.44 -2.63
C TRP A 6 70.97 -30.87 -3.97
N LEU A 7 71.30 -30.30 -5.15
CA LEU A 7 72.47 -30.51 -6.06
C LEU A 7 72.21 -29.75 -7.43
N PRO A 8 73.09 -29.68 -8.46
CA PRO A 8 74.33 -28.88 -8.55
C PRO A 8 74.64 -28.23 -9.95
N PHE A 9 75.76 -27.50 -10.05
CA PHE A 9 76.63 -27.21 -11.22
C PHE A 9 76.06 -26.64 -12.55
N SER A 10 76.52 -25.43 -12.93
CA SER A 10 77.47 -25.26 -14.04
C SER A 10 78.14 -23.88 -14.01
N LEU A 11 79.46 -23.90 -14.05
CA LEU A 11 80.39 -22.78 -14.05
C LEU A 11 80.75 -22.47 -15.51
N ILE A 12 80.44 -21.26 -16.00
CA ILE A 12 81.09 -20.68 -17.19
C ILE A 12 81.75 -19.37 -16.74
N VAL A 13 83.07 -19.36 -16.79
CA VAL A 13 83.91 -18.17 -16.63
C VAL A 13 83.99 -17.49 -17.99
N VAL A 14 83.49 -16.26 -18.10
CA VAL A 14 83.89 -15.31 -19.14
C VAL A 14 84.43 -14.06 -18.44
N LEU A 15 85.71 -13.80 -18.66
CA LEU A 15 86.43 -12.59 -18.26
C LEU A 15 85.88 -11.39 -19.05
N SER A 16 85.44 -10.32 -18.37
CA SER A 16 85.29 -8.98 -18.95
C SER A 16 85.34 -7.91 -17.86
N SER A 17 86.43 -7.14 -17.89
CA SER A 17 86.67 -5.77 -17.38
C SER A 17 85.64 -5.05 -16.49
N CYS A 18 86.17 -4.46 -15.41
CA CYS A 18 85.53 -3.48 -14.54
C CYS A 18 84.77 -2.35 -15.28
N ASN A 19 83.52 -2.13 -14.87
CA ASN A 19 82.83 -0.83 -14.86
C ASN A 19 81.88 -0.81 -13.64
N PRO A 20 81.56 0.37 -13.07
CA PRO A 20 80.86 0.48 -11.79
C PRO A 20 79.39 0.05 -11.91
N ALA A 21 78.86 -0.51 -10.82
CA ALA A 21 77.55 -1.15 -10.69
C ALA A 21 76.39 -0.41 -11.38
N GLU A 22 75.71 -1.12 -12.28
CA GLU A 22 74.36 -0.78 -12.74
C GLU A 22 73.38 -0.89 -11.57
N VAL A 23 72.55 0.15 -11.44
CA VAL A 23 71.39 0.23 -10.56
C VAL A 23 70.46 -0.97 -10.84
N GLU A 24 70.00 -1.62 -9.77
CA GLU A 24 69.04 -2.72 -9.81
C GLU A 24 67.87 -2.40 -10.75
N SER A 25 67.55 -3.33 -11.65
CA SER A 25 66.37 -3.27 -12.50
C SER A 25 65.10 -3.14 -11.65
N GLU A 26 64.39 -2.01 -11.77
CA GLU A 26 63.14 -1.73 -11.08
C GLU A 26 62.05 -2.77 -11.42
N SER A 27 61.28 -3.18 -10.41
CA SER A 27 60.17 -4.12 -10.59
C SER A 27 59.00 -3.48 -11.37
N PRO A 28 58.16 -4.24 -12.10
CA PRO A 28 57.01 -3.71 -12.84
C PRO A 28 55.99 -2.93 -11.99
N GLU A 29 55.92 -3.19 -10.68
CA GLU A 29 55.10 -2.41 -9.74
C GLU A 29 55.69 -1.02 -9.44
N GLY A 30 57.02 -0.90 -9.41
CA GLY A 30 57.72 0.36 -9.19
C GLY A 30 57.49 1.35 -10.33
N GLU A 31 57.63 0.89 -11.58
CA GLU A 31 57.38 1.70 -12.77
C GLU A 31 55.93 2.23 -12.82
N LYS A 32 54.97 1.38 -12.43
CA LYS A 32 53.53 1.76 -12.39
C LYS A 32 53.25 2.86 -11.36
N LEU A 33 53.88 2.78 -10.18
CA LEU A 33 53.72 3.78 -9.13
C LEU A 33 54.37 5.12 -9.52
N GLN A 34 55.53 5.10 -10.15
CA GLN A 34 56.18 6.30 -10.67
C GLN A 34 55.34 6.97 -11.77
N ALA A 35 54.78 6.18 -12.71
CA ALA A 35 53.89 6.71 -13.75
C ALA A 35 52.61 7.35 -13.17
N GLN A 36 52.05 6.77 -12.10
CA GLN A 36 50.90 7.36 -11.39
C GLN A 36 51.26 8.68 -10.69
N ALA A 37 52.43 8.73 -10.04
CA ALA A 37 52.95 9.95 -9.42
C ALA A 37 53.13 11.08 -10.44
N GLN A 38 53.73 10.76 -11.59
CA GLN A 38 53.91 11.70 -12.70
C GLN A 38 52.56 12.25 -13.20
N ALA A 39 51.59 11.37 -13.49
CA ALA A 39 50.29 11.78 -14.00
C ALA A 39 49.53 12.70 -13.01
N GLN A 40 49.57 12.37 -11.71
CA GLN A 40 48.98 13.22 -10.67
C GLN A 40 49.69 14.57 -10.57
N ALA A 41 51.02 14.59 -10.67
CA ALA A 41 51.80 15.81 -10.63
C ALA A 41 51.45 16.73 -11.81
N GLU A 42 51.32 16.19 -13.02
CA GLU A 42 50.91 16.92 -14.23
C GLU A 42 49.49 17.47 -14.12
N GLN A 43 48.55 16.67 -13.61
CA GLN A 43 47.19 17.13 -13.33
C GLN A 43 47.20 18.32 -12.37
N LEU A 44 47.90 18.20 -11.23
CA LEU A 44 47.98 19.27 -10.25
C LEU A 44 48.65 20.52 -10.82
N ALA A 45 49.73 20.39 -11.61
CA ALA A 45 50.34 21.53 -12.29
C ALA A 45 49.35 22.23 -13.24
N SER A 46 48.56 21.46 -14.00
CA SER A 46 47.52 22.01 -14.87
C SER A 46 46.41 22.73 -14.09
N GLU A 47 45.95 22.18 -12.97
CA GLU A 47 44.99 22.82 -12.05
C GLU A 47 45.54 24.14 -11.47
N ARG A 48 46.87 24.27 -11.36
CA ARG A 48 47.54 25.52 -10.96
C ARG A 48 47.76 26.51 -12.10
N GLY A 49 47.26 26.24 -13.30
CA GLY A 49 47.32 27.15 -14.45
C GLY A 49 48.58 27.00 -15.31
N PHE A 50 49.40 25.98 -15.09
CA PHE A 50 50.51 25.67 -15.99
C PHE A 50 50.01 24.92 -17.23
N SER A 51 50.44 25.36 -18.42
CA SER A 51 50.13 24.66 -19.68
C SER A 51 51.07 23.47 -19.86
N LEU A 52 50.53 22.24 -19.94
CA LEU A 52 51.31 21.02 -20.21
C LEU A 52 51.96 20.99 -21.61
N GLN A 53 51.69 21.98 -22.47
CA GLN A 53 52.44 22.19 -23.72
C GLN A 53 53.76 22.92 -23.50
N GLU A 54 53.84 23.74 -22.44
CA GLU A 54 55.02 24.54 -22.12
C GLU A 54 55.78 24.01 -20.91
N VAL A 55 55.13 23.25 -20.02
CA VAL A 55 55.78 22.66 -18.84
C VAL A 55 55.99 21.16 -18.95
N THR A 56 57.07 20.69 -18.35
CA THR A 56 57.32 19.29 -18.07
C THR A 56 57.69 19.11 -16.60
N LEU A 57 57.24 18.01 -16.00
CA LEU A 57 57.66 17.62 -14.65
C LEU A 57 58.74 16.57 -14.77
N VAL A 58 59.94 16.89 -14.27
CA VAL A 58 61.14 16.08 -14.43
C VAL A 58 61.54 15.51 -13.08
N PRO A 59 61.68 14.17 -12.94
CA PRO A 59 62.19 13.54 -11.72
C PRO A 59 63.51 14.18 -11.27
N ALA A 60 63.59 14.54 -9.99
CA ALA A 60 64.80 15.11 -9.42
C ALA A 60 65.85 13.99 -9.25
N LEU A 61 67.07 14.23 -9.73
CA LEU A 61 68.20 13.29 -9.65
C LEU A 61 68.59 12.89 -8.21
N GLU A 62 68.26 13.74 -7.23
CA GLU A 62 68.65 13.59 -5.82
C GLU A 62 67.56 12.92 -4.96
N GLY A 63 66.44 12.48 -5.55
CA GLY A 63 65.32 11.83 -4.85
C GLY A 63 64.96 10.50 -5.49
N ALA A 64 64.48 9.54 -4.70
CA ALA A 64 64.15 8.16 -5.11
C ALA A 64 62.91 8.06 -6.04
N GLY A 65 62.85 8.85 -7.12
CA GLY A 65 61.74 8.87 -8.11
C GLY A 65 60.45 9.56 -7.64
N ASN A 66 60.44 10.12 -6.44
CA ASN A 66 59.27 10.64 -5.74
C ASN A 66 59.17 12.17 -5.69
N ARG A 67 60.09 12.89 -6.33
CA ARG A 67 60.11 14.35 -6.44
C ARG A 67 60.28 14.77 -7.89
N HIS A 68 59.43 15.67 -8.37
CA HIS A 68 59.38 16.12 -9.75
C HIS A 68 59.52 17.64 -9.81
N THR A 69 60.65 18.13 -10.32
CA THR A 69 60.88 19.55 -10.54
C THR A 69 60.09 20.04 -11.75
N LEU A 70 59.45 21.20 -11.66
CA LEU A 70 58.75 21.80 -12.80
C LEU A 70 59.77 22.48 -13.72
N HIS A 71 59.74 22.17 -15.00
CA HIS A 71 60.54 22.80 -16.05
C HIS A 71 59.61 23.55 -16.99
N LEU A 72 59.86 24.82 -17.24
CA LEU A 72 59.13 25.63 -18.22
C LEU A 72 60.01 25.79 -19.45
N LYS A 73 59.56 25.27 -20.59
CA LYS A 73 60.31 25.24 -21.87
C LYS A 73 61.72 24.64 -21.71
N GLY A 74 61.83 23.59 -20.89
CA GLY A 74 63.09 22.90 -20.61
C GLY A 74 64.01 23.59 -19.59
N VAL A 75 63.61 24.73 -19.01
CA VAL A 75 64.37 25.39 -17.94
C VAL A 75 63.73 25.10 -16.58
N PRO A 76 64.47 24.57 -15.59
CA PRO A 76 63.91 24.27 -14.27
C PRO A 76 63.44 25.54 -13.55
N VAL A 77 62.26 25.48 -12.94
CA VAL A 77 61.69 26.53 -12.11
C VAL A 77 62.05 26.28 -10.65
N TRP A 78 62.77 27.22 -10.07
CA TRP A 78 63.27 27.09 -8.71
C TRP A 78 62.13 27.23 -7.69
N GLY A 79 61.98 26.22 -6.82
CA GLY A 79 60.99 26.23 -5.74
C GLY A 79 59.55 25.87 -6.15
N LEU A 80 59.31 25.44 -7.39
CA LEU A 80 58.05 24.84 -7.82
C LEU A 80 58.26 23.39 -8.23
N GLU A 81 57.60 22.47 -7.52
CA GLU A 81 57.76 21.05 -7.73
C GLU A 81 56.53 20.26 -7.26
N ALA A 82 56.46 19.00 -7.68
CA ALA A 82 55.61 18.00 -7.06
C ALA A 82 56.44 17.04 -6.21
N LYS A 83 55.85 16.58 -5.11
CA LYS A 83 56.41 15.55 -4.27
C LYS A 83 55.35 14.52 -3.92
N THR A 84 55.70 13.24 -4.06
CA THR A 84 54.80 12.11 -3.85
C THR A 84 55.30 11.26 -2.70
N VAL A 85 54.48 11.09 -1.66
CA VAL A 85 54.80 10.24 -0.52
C VAL A 85 53.58 9.38 -0.21
N ASN A 86 53.81 8.07 -0.02
CA ASN A 86 52.75 7.09 0.26
C ASN A 86 51.56 7.16 -0.74
N GLY A 87 51.87 7.32 -2.03
CA GLY A 87 50.86 7.38 -3.10
C GLY A 87 50.08 8.70 -3.21
N ARG A 88 50.40 9.70 -2.38
CA ARG A 88 49.79 11.04 -2.42
C ARG A 88 50.77 12.06 -2.97
N THR A 89 50.37 12.72 -4.04
CA THR A 89 51.15 13.78 -4.69
C THR A 89 50.70 15.16 -4.23
N LEU A 90 51.64 16.01 -3.83
CA LEU A 90 51.44 17.42 -3.54
C LEU A 90 52.29 18.26 -4.51
N PHE A 91 51.68 19.25 -5.14
CA PHE A 91 52.38 20.26 -5.93
C PHE A 91 52.49 21.56 -5.14
N THR A 92 53.60 22.29 -5.25
CA THR A 92 53.83 23.57 -4.57
C THR A 92 52.61 24.49 -4.67
N ASN A 93 52.11 25.00 -3.55
CA ASN A 93 50.88 25.79 -3.49
C ASN A 93 51.06 27.20 -4.09
N ALA A 94 51.10 27.29 -5.42
CA ALA A 94 51.17 28.54 -6.16
C ALA A 94 50.42 28.41 -7.50
N ARG A 95 49.61 29.42 -7.84
CA ARG A 95 48.90 29.52 -9.12
C ARG A 95 49.73 30.32 -10.12
N PHE A 96 49.81 29.87 -11.36
CA PHE A 96 50.51 30.56 -12.43
C PHE A 96 49.57 31.49 -13.19
N GLU A 97 49.91 32.77 -13.22
CA GLU A 97 49.17 33.80 -13.96
C GLU A 97 50.15 34.89 -14.40
N PRO A 98 51.04 34.60 -15.36
CA PRO A 98 52.09 35.52 -15.75
C PRO A 98 51.51 36.75 -16.46
N THR A 99 52.01 37.95 -16.15
CA THR A 99 51.57 39.20 -16.78
C THR A 99 52.14 39.40 -18.19
N SER A 100 53.12 38.59 -18.58
CA SER A 100 53.77 38.59 -19.89
C SER A 100 54.34 37.20 -20.20
N PRO A 101 54.61 36.86 -21.48
CA PRO A 101 55.31 35.62 -21.81
C PRO A 101 56.63 35.49 -21.04
N VAL A 102 56.92 34.28 -20.56
CA VAL A 102 58.19 34.00 -19.86
C VAL A 102 59.30 33.79 -20.89
N ASP A 103 60.36 34.58 -20.77
CA ASP A 103 61.60 34.45 -21.54
C ASP A 103 62.50 33.40 -20.87
N THR A 104 62.93 32.39 -21.63
CA THR A 104 63.75 31.27 -21.15
C THR A 104 65.13 31.23 -21.83
N GLU A 105 65.46 32.22 -22.67
CA GLU A 105 66.74 32.29 -23.38
C GLU A 105 67.73 33.23 -22.67
N SER A 106 68.90 32.70 -22.28
CA SER A 106 69.96 33.52 -21.67
C SER A 106 70.63 34.42 -22.70
N ARG A 107 70.93 35.67 -22.35
CA ARG A 107 71.67 36.63 -23.21
C ARG A 107 73.17 36.71 -22.87
N ILE A 108 73.57 36.10 -21.75
CA ILE A 108 74.96 35.91 -21.37
C ILE A 108 75.29 34.42 -21.27
N THR A 109 76.55 34.05 -21.47
CA THR A 109 77.03 32.67 -21.32
C THR A 109 77.26 32.33 -19.85
N GLN A 110 77.33 31.03 -19.54
CA GLN A 110 77.70 30.54 -18.20
C GLN A 110 79.04 31.11 -17.72
N ALA A 111 80.04 31.17 -18.61
CA ALA A 111 81.35 31.73 -18.30
C ALA A 111 81.28 33.23 -17.95
N GLN A 112 80.42 34.01 -18.62
CA GLN A 112 80.21 35.42 -18.28
C GLN A 112 79.56 35.60 -16.90
N ALA A 113 78.62 34.72 -16.54
CA ALA A 113 78.03 34.72 -15.21
C ALA A 113 79.03 34.33 -14.11
N GLU A 114 79.89 33.33 -14.37
CA GLU A 114 80.98 32.95 -13.47
C GLU A 114 81.95 34.12 -13.23
N VAL A 115 82.41 34.78 -14.30
CA VAL A 115 83.28 35.96 -14.20
C VAL A 115 82.64 37.06 -13.36
N ALA A 116 81.35 37.37 -13.62
CA ALA A 116 80.63 38.40 -12.87
C ALA A 116 80.60 38.14 -11.36
N VAL A 117 80.41 36.88 -10.93
CA VAL A 117 80.41 36.55 -9.51
C VAL A 117 81.81 36.53 -8.92
N LEU A 118 82.80 35.95 -9.60
CA LEU A 118 84.19 35.93 -9.11
C LEU A 118 84.75 37.34 -8.95
N GLU A 119 84.42 38.26 -9.86
CA GLU A 119 84.76 39.69 -9.73
C GLU A 119 84.05 40.34 -8.53
N ALA A 120 82.76 40.02 -8.32
CA ALA A 120 81.99 40.52 -7.18
C ALA A 120 82.50 39.97 -5.83
N MET A 121 83.02 38.74 -5.79
CA MET A 121 83.61 38.11 -4.60
C MET A 121 84.85 38.86 -4.10
N LYS A 122 85.63 39.45 -5.01
CA LYS A 122 86.91 40.12 -4.71
C LYS A 122 87.88 39.25 -3.89
N ASP A 123 87.82 37.94 -4.09
CA ASP A 123 88.66 36.95 -3.42
C ASP A 123 89.36 36.09 -4.47
N ALA A 124 90.69 36.15 -4.50
CA ALA A 124 91.51 35.43 -5.49
C ALA A 124 91.46 33.90 -5.33
N SER A 125 90.95 33.41 -4.20
CA SER A 125 90.76 31.98 -3.93
C SER A 125 89.32 31.50 -4.25
N ALA A 126 88.47 32.39 -4.74
CA ALA A 126 87.11 32.07 -5.17
C ALA A 126 87.11 31.09 -6.35
N ARG A 127 86.27 30.07 -6.27
CA ARG A 127 86.04 29.07 -7.32
C ARG A 127 84.57 28.73 -7.39
N VAL A 128 84.06 28.54 -8.60
CA VAL A 128 82.69 28.06 -8.82
C VAL A 128 82.66 26.54 -8.68
N GLU A 129 81.79 26.06 -7.80
CA GLU A 129 81.62 24.64 -7.46
C GLU A 129 80.41 24.01 -8.16
N ASP A 130 79.44 24.82 -8.56
CA ASP A 130 78.27 24.43 -9.35
C ASP A 130 77.65 25.66 -10.02
N LEU A 131 77.10 25.51 -11.22
CA LEU A 131 76.42 26.59 -11.96
C LEU A 131 75.29 25.99 -12.79
N ARG A 132 74.08 26.53 -12.61
CA ARG A 132 72.89 26.10 -13.37
C ARG A 132 71.99 27.27 -13.74
N LEU A 133 71.38 27.17 -14.93
CA LEU A 133 70.34 28.09 -15.39
C LEU A 133 68.99 27.68 -14.79
N VAL A 134 68.30 28.61 -14.14
CA VAL A 134 66.98 28.37 -13.50
C VAL A 134 66.06 29.58 -13.68
N LEU A 135 64.75 29.34 -13.61
CA LEU A 135 63.75 30.39 -13.50
C LEU A 135 63.40 30.63 -12.03
N LEU A 136 63.50 31.89 -11.59
CA LEU A 136 63.09 32.32 -10.25
C LEU A 136 61.68 32.94 -10.29
N PRO A 137 60.68 32.36 -9.60
CA PRO A 137 59.32 32.89 -9.61
C PRO A 137 59.18 34.22 -8.86
N GLN A 138 58.44 35.15 -9.46
CA GLN A 138 57.98 36.38 -8.83
C GLN A 138 56.57 36.15 -8.32
N VAL A 139 56.37 36.23 -7.00
CA VAL A 139 55.14 35.79 -6.33
C VAL A 139 54.42 36.94 -5.65
N GLU A 140 53.12 37.07 -5.91
CA GLU A 140 52.19 37.95 -5.20
C GLU A 140 51.27 37.15 -4.27
N HIS A 141 50.95 37.71 -3.10
CA HIS A 141 49.93 37.16 -2.20
C HIS A 141 48.60 37.90 -2.41
N ARG A 142 47.65 37.21 -3.04
CA ARG A 142 46.33 37.75 -3.38
C ARG A 142 45.27 37.13 -2.49
N GLN A 143 44.25 37.89 -2.11
CA GLN A 143 43.06 37.31 -1.52
C GLN A 143 42.31 36.54 -2.60
N ARG A 144 41.87 35.33 -2.29
CA ARG A 144 41.07 34.53 -3.23
C ARG A 144 39.72 35.20 -3.49
N LYS A 145 39.25 35.14 -4.74
CA LYS A 145 37.99 35.78 -5.15
C LYS A 145 36.75 35.17 -4.47
N ASP A 146 36.83 33.90 -4.10
CA ASP A 146 35.77 33.12 -3.46
C ASP A 146 35.85 33.13 -1.93
N ALA A 147 36.88 33.75 -1.34
CA ALA A 147 37.02 33.82 0.11
C ALA A 147 36.12 34.91 0.71
N LEU A 148 35.06 34.50 1.40
CA LEU A 148 34.25 35.37 2.25
C LEU A 148 35.02 35.65 3.54
N LEU A 149 35.47 36.90 3.73
CA LEU A 149 36.11 37.30 4.98
C LEU A 149 35.08 37.26 6.13
N PRO A 150 35.40 36.63 7.27
CA PRO A 150 34.50 36.60 8.41
C PRO A 150 34.28 38.01 8.97
N ALA A 151 33.09 38.25 9.54
CA ALA A 151 32.71 39.53 10.14
C ALA A 151 33.66 40.00 11.26
N SER A 152 34.44 39.08 11.84
CA SER A 152 35.50 39.36 12.82
C SER A 152 36.69 40.13 12.24
N GLY A 153 36.80 40.24 10.91
CA GLY A 153 37.80 41.05 10.19
C GLY A 153 39.21 40.43 10.11
N ARG A 154 39.45 39.26 10.70
CA ARG A 154 40.77 38.61 10.69
C ARG A 154 40.89 37.60 9.55
N ALA A 155 41.76 37.89 8.58
CA ALA A 155 41.97 37.01 7.45
C ALA A 155 42.82 35.78 7.84
N ASN A 156 42.33 34.59 7.51
CA ASN A 156 43.00 33.30 7.69
C ASN A 156 43.93 32.99 6.50
N ALA A 157 44.94 32.15 6.71
CA ALA A 157 45.85 31.71 5.65
C ALA A 157 45.12 31.17 4.40
N VAL A 158 44.02 30.44 4.58
CA VAL A 158 43.26 29.84 3.45
C VAL A 158 42.48 30.85 2.61
N HIS A 159 42.33 32.11 3.08
CA HIS A 159 41.72 33.19 2.31
C HIS A 159 42.66 33.78 1.27
N PHE A 160 43.95 33.44 1.30
CA PHE A 160 44.95 33.93 0.37
C PHE A 160 45.45 32.82 -0.54
N GLU A 161 45.90 33.23 -1.72
CA GLU A 161 46.63 32.40 -2.67
C GLU A 161 47.95 33.08 -3.05
N ARG A 162 48.95 32.26 -3.36
CA ARG A 162 50.20 32.70 -3.97
C ARG A 162 50.05 32.63 -5.48
N VAL A 163 50.29 33.75 -6.15
CA VAL A 163 50.19 33.85 -7.61
C VAL A 163 51.54 34.20 -8.18
N VAL A 164 52.07 33.35 -9.05
CA VAL A 164 53.30 33.57 -9.80
C VAL A 164 52.95 34.46 -10.99
N THR A 165 53.35 35.73 -10.92
CA THR A 165 53.03 36.77 -11.91
C THR A 165 54.13 37.00 -12.94
N GLY A 166 55.31 36.47 -12.69
CA GLY A 166 56.45 36.54 -13.59
C GLY A 166 57.52 35.55 -13.20
N MET A 167 58.51 35.38 -14.07
CA MET A 167 59.69 34.56 -13.83
C MET A 167 60.92 35.35 -14.25
N ARG A 168 61.97 35.32 -13.42
CA ARG A 168 63.28 35.89 -13.77
C ARG A 168 64.25 34.76 -14.10
N LEU A 169 64.82 34.79 -15.30
CA LEU A 169 65.86 33.84 -15.71
C LEU A 169 67.19 34.23 -15.05
N ILE A 170 67.78 33.30 -14.29
CA ILE A 170 69.03 33.53 -13.57
C ILE A 170 69.99 32.34 -13.75
N TYR A 171 71.28 32.62 -13.67
CA TYR A 171 72.27 31.62 -13.30
C TYR A 171 72.36 31.57 -11.77
N ARG A 172 72.13 30.40 -11.19
CA ARG A 172 72.40 30.13 -9.78
C ARG A 172 73.74 29.43 -9.68
N LEU A 173 74.63 30.00 -8.88
CA LEU A 173 75.98 29.49 -8.66
C LEU A 173 76.15 29.08 -7.21
N ARG A 174 76.94 28.03 -7.02
CA ARG A 174 77.58 27.70 -5.74
C ARG A 174 79.05 28.00 -5.89
N LEU A 175 79.62 28.70 -4.94
CA LEU A 175 81.04 29.04 -4.95
C LEU A 175 81.69 28.59 -3.67
N SER A 176 83.02 28.53 -3.70
CA SER A 176 83.80 28.47 -2.49
C SER A 176 85.01 29.38 -2.52
N THR A 177 85.48 29.87 -1.36
CA THR A 177 86.70 30.69 -1.23
C THR A 177 87.65 30.10 -0.21
N GLY A 178 88.95 30.02 -0.51
CA GLY A 178 90.03 29.57 0.38
C GLY A 178 90.95 28.56 -0.30
N THR A 179 92.27 28.67 -0.13
CA THR A 179 93.28 27.86 -0.86
C THR A 179 93.61 26.51 -0.23
N SER A 180 93.11 26.24 0.99
CA SER A 180 93.38 25.00 1.73
C SER A 180 92.10 24.13 1.82
N PRO A 181 92.14 22.81 1.53
CA PRO A 181 90.97 21.92 1.42
C PRO A 181 90.03 21.81 2.65
N GLY A 182 90.40 22.41 3.79
CA GLY A 182 89.61 22.45 5.03
C GLY A 182 89.12 23.85 5.46
N TRP A 183 89.26 24.86 4.59
CA TRP A 183 89.02 26.28 4.92
C TRP A 183 88.16 26.99 3.88
N ALA A 184 87.56 26.22 2.98
CA ALA A 184 86.73 26.73 1.91
C ALA A 184 85.41 27.28 2.48
N ARG A 185 85.15 28.59 2.33
CA ARG A 185 83.85 29.19 2.62
C ARG A 185 82.89 28.90 1.49
N SER A 186 81.75 28.27 1.71
CA SER A 186 80.73 28.08 0.67
C SER A 186 79.84 29.32 0.53
N TRP A 187 79.45 29.62 -0.70
CA TRP A 187 78.61 30.77 -1.05
C TRP A 187 77.54 30.36 -2.05
N SER A 188 76.40 31.05 -2.01
CA SER A 188 75.41 31.04 -3.09
C SER A 188 75.44 32.38 -3.81
N ALA A 189 75.30 32.34 -5.13
CA ALA A 189 75.09 33.54 -5.93
C ALA A 189 73.97 33.36 -6.95
N GLN A 190 73.34 34.48 -7.30
CA GLN A 190 72.35 34.57 -8.36
C GLN A 190 72.80 35.68 -9.33
N VAL A 191 72.91 35.35 -10.61
CA VAL A 191 73.24 36.30 -11.68
C VAL A 191 72.08 36.37 -12.64
N ASP A 192 71.63 37.58 -12.97
CA ASP A 192 70.60 37.77 -13.98
C ASP A 192 71.12 37.30 -15.35
N ALA A 193 70.43 36.33 -15.97
CA ALA A 193 70.89 35.68 -17.20
C ALA A 193 70.75 36.57 -18.45
N HIS A 194 70.14 37.76 -18.32
CA HIS A 194 70.01 38.72 -19.41
C HIS A 194 71.04 39.83 -19.35
N SER A 195 71.38 40.30 -18.15
CA SER A 195 72.23 41.48 -17.94
C SER A 195 73.61 41.17 -17.39
N GLY A 196 73.83 39.99 -16.78
CA GLY A 196 75.07 39.68 -16.06
C GLY A 196 75.18 40.34 -14.71
N GLN A 197 74.13 41.04 -14.26
CA GLN A 197 74.10 41.63 -12.93
C GLN A 197 74.10 40.54 -11.85
N VAL A 198 75.05 40.61 -10.92
CA VAL A 198 75.02 39.81 -9.68
C VAL A 198 73.87 40.34 -8.83
N LEU A 199 72.78 39.58 -8.76
CA LEU A 199 71.58 39.92 -8.01
C LEU A 199 71.74 39.62 -6.51
N ARG A 200 72.48 38.55 -6.20
CA ARG A 200 72.73 38.09 -4.83
C ARG A 200 74.06 37.36 -4.77
N LEU A 201 74.80 37.58 -3.68
CA LEU A 201 76.02 36.85 -3.32
C LEU A 201 76.06 36.80 -1.79
N GLU A 202 75.89 35.62 -1.22
CA GLU A 202 75.79 35.44 0.22
C GLU A 202 76.55 34.20 0.70
N PRO A 203 77.13 34.24 1.91
CA PRO A 203 77.78 33.08 2.49
C PRO A 203 76.72 32.05 2.90
N LEU A 204 77.01 30.77 2.69
CA LEU A 204 76.20 29.64 3.21
C LEU A 204 76.58 29.25 4.65
N GLU A 205 77.40 30.11 5.29
CA GLU A 205 78.22 29.95 6.49
C GLU A 205 78.89 28.61 6.81
N VAL A 206 80.11 28.76 7.33
CA VAL A 206 81.29 28.05 6.87
C VAL A 206 81.87 27.23 7.98
N ASN A 207 82.05 25.95 7.69
CA ASN A 207 83.19 25.18 8.16
C ASN A 207 83.24 23.85 7.39
N ALA A 208 83.80 23.87 6.17
CA ALA A 208 84.08 22.67 5.39
C ALA A 208 85.33 21.97 5.93
N LEU A 209 85.28 20.68 6.20
CA LEU A 209 86.46 19.82 6.18
C LEU A 209 86.12 18.63 5.28
N GLY A 210 86.84 18.53 4.18
CA GLY A 210 87.05 17.28 3.45
C GLY A 210 86.09 17.01 2.29
N THR A 211 86.69 16.84 1.12
CA THR A 211 86.25 15.89 0.09
C THR A 211 85.92 14.51 0.72
N PRO A 212 85.11 13.67 0.06
CA PRO A 212 84.74 12.36 0.61
C PRO A 212 85.98 11.48 0.72
N GLN A 213 86.53 11.36 1.93
CA GLN A 213 87.21 10.14 2.31
C GLN A 213 86.13 9.09 2.47
N ALA A 214 86.24 8.01 1.67
CA ALA A 214 85.54 6.77 1.95
C ALA A 214 85.68 6.48 3.45
N LEU A 215 84.57 6.14 4.08
CA LEU A 215 84.53 5.71 5.49
C LEU A 215 85.71 4.75 5.72
N PRO A 216 86.70 5.08 6.58
CA PRO A 216 87.56 4.03 7.09
C PRO A 216 86.64 3.01 7.79
N PRO A 217 87.01 1.72 7.80
CA PRO A 217 86.26 0.72 8.55
C PRO A 217 86.04 1.22 9.99
N LEU A 218 84.88 0.88 10.58
CA LEU A 218 84.57 1.16 11.99
C LEU A 218 85.82 0.88 12.83
N GLY A 219 86.44 1.95 13.35
CA GLY A 219 87.60 1.83 14.23
C GLY A 219 87.22 1.06 15.49
N THR A 220 88.22 0.66 16.29
CA THR A 220 87.93 0.07 17.60
C THR A 220 87.30 1.14 18.49
N PHE A 221 86.18 0.86 19.14
CA PHE A 221 85.57 1.77 20.12
C PHE A 221 85.90 1.33 21.55
N ARG A 222 86.16 2.30 22.44
CA ARG A 222 86.46 2.06 23.86
C ARG A 222 85.67 3.03 24.75
N ASN A 223 85.41 2.62 25.99
CA ASN A 223 84.74 3.47 26.96
C ASN A 223 85.66 4.61 27.43
N ALA A 224 85.14 5.83 27.45
CA ALA A 224 85.76 7.01 28.05
C ALA A 224 84.78 7.68 29.02
N THR A 225 85.31 8.51 29.93
CA THR A 225 84.51 9.32 30.87
C THR A 225 84.51 10.77 30.44
N GLY A 226 83.31 11.34 30.27
CA GLY A 226 83.13 12.75 29.93
C GLY A 226 82.74 13.58 31.14
N TYR A 227 83.34 14.76 31.27
CA TYR A 227 82.96 15.77 32.25
C TYR A 227 82.40 17.00 31.53
N GLY A 228 81.09 17.03 31.32
CA GLY A 228 80.38 18.16 30.72
C GLY A 228 79.85 19.15 31.75
N ARG A 229 79.66 20.41 31.36
CA ARG A 229 79.08 21.44 32.23
C ARG A 229 77.56 21.33 32.33
N TYR A 230 76.89 20.95 31.24
CA TYR A 230 75.45 20.72 31.17
C TYR A 230 75.10 19.23 31.27
N ALA A 231 75.91 18.37 30.64
CA ALA A 231 75.72 16.93 30.65
C ALA A 231 76.03 16.30 32.01
N GLY A 232 76.88 16.95 32.82
CA GLY A 232 77.46 16.35 34.01
C GLY A 232 78.47 15.26 33.65
N THR A 233 78.73 14.35 34.60
CA THR A 233 79.64 13.22 34.37
C THR A 233 78.91 12.01 33.83
N PHE A 234 79.37 11.46 32.71
CA PHE A 234 78.82 10.24 32.12
C PHE A 234 79.88 9.44 31.37
N THR A 235 79.63 8.14 31.18
CA THR A 235 80.48 7.25 30.39
C THR A 235 79.92 7.13 28.98
N PHE A 236 80.80 7.12 27.98
CA PHE A 236 80.43 6.97 26.57
C PHE A 236 81.45 6.13 25.81
N SER A 237 81.06 5.62 24.64
CA SER A 237 81.91 4.89 23.72
C SER A 237 82.49 5.85 22.69
N THR A 238 83.81 5.87 22.53
CA THR A 238 84.53 6.75 21.59
C THR A 238 85.54 5.97 20.78
N ARG A 239 85.85 6.45 19.57
CA ARG A 239 86.84 5.80 18.71
C ARG A 239 88.21 5.81 19.40
N TYR A 240 88.89 4.67 19.34
CA TYR A 240 90.27 4.49 19.77
C TYR A 240 91.12 4.16 18.54
N ASP A 241 92.13 4.98 18.30
CA ASP A 241 93.12 4.70 17.27
C ASP A 241 94.18 3.75 17.83
N THR A 242 94.26 2.54 17.27
CA THR A 242 95.21 1.53 17.74
C THR A 242 96.63 1.80 17.28
N ASP A 243 96.81 2.55 16.20
CA ASP A 243 98.12 2.83 15.63
C ASP A 243 98.77 4.02 16.34
N GLU A 244 97.98 5.02 16.74
CA GLU A 244 98.44 6.20 17.48
C GLU A 244 98.29 6.07 19.01
N GLU A 245 97.61 5.02 19.49
CA GLU A 245 97.27 4.78 20.92
C GLU A 245 96.46 5.91 21.58
N LEU A 246 95.65 6.64 20.80
CA LEU A 246 94.86 7.78 21.26
C LEU A 246 93.35 7.50 21.25
N TYR A 247 92.64 8.10 22.20
CA TYR A 247 91.19 8.24 22.15
C TYR A 247 90.85 9.44 21.27
N LEU A 248 90.06 9.24 20.22
CA LEU A 248 89.53 10.30 19.37
C LEU A 248 88.08 10.55 19.77
N LEU A 249 87.70 11.81 20.00
CA LEU A 249 86.32 12.18 20.32
C LEU A 249 85.45 12.06 19.06
N GLN A 250 85.00 10.84 18.81
CA GLN A 250 84.14 10.44 17.72
C GLN A 250 83.21 9.33 18.22
N ASP A 251 81.91 9.54 18.08
CA ASP A 251 80.90 8.58 18.57
C ASP A 251 80.60 7.45 17.58
N GLU A 252 79.84 6.45 18.04
CA GLU A 252 79.45 5.27 17.25
C GLU A 252 78.57 5.63 16.03
N ARG A 253 78.00 6.84 16.02
CA ARG A 253 77.24 7.41 14.89
C ARG A 253 78.14 8.18 13.94
N THR A 254 79.45 8.07 14.11
CA THR A 254 80.51 8.71 13.31
C THR A 254 80.52 10.24 13.39
N ASN A 255 79.81 10.84 14.35
CA ASN A 255 79.94 12.27 14.60
C ASN A 255 81.33 12.56 15.15
N THR A 256 81.99 13.58 14.61
CA THR A 256 83.37 13.93 14.99
C THR A 256 83.38 15.29 15.67
N TYR A 257 84.01 15.37 16.84
CA TYR A 257 84.02 16.58 17.67
C TYR A 257 85.36 17.29 17.54
N MET A 258 85.33 18.58 17.26
CA MET A 258 86.52 19.35 16.87
C MET A 258 86.54 20.72 17.54
N ALA A 259 87.71 21.23 17.85
CA ALA A 259 87.92 22.59 18.32
C ALA A 259 88.20 23.54 17.15
N TYR A 260 87.63 24.74 17.18
CA TYR A 260 88.11 25.88 16.41
C TYR A 260 89.30 26.51 17.17
N SER A 261 90.53 26.04 16.93
CA SER A 261 91.73 26.47 17.66
C SER A 261 92.48 27.61 16.94
N LYS A 262 93.26 28.39 17.69
CA LYS A 262 94.30 29.28 17.15
C LYS A 262 95.63 28.87 17.77
N PRO A 263 96.52 28.14 17.08
CA PRO A 263 97.81 27.78 17.62
C PRO A 263 98.60 29.04 17.99
N SER A 264 99.24 29.02 19.16
CA SER A 264 99.96 30.16 19.73
C SER A 264 101.15 30.63 18.87
N GLU A 265 101.66 29.81 17.96
CA GLU A 265 102.87 30.08 17.17
C GLU A 265 102.63 30.59 15.74
N SER A 266 101.47 30.32 15.11
CA SER A 266 101.24 30.63 13.69
C SER A 266 100.27 31.78 13.43
N GLY A 267 99.47 32.19 14.43
CA GLY A 267 98.41 33.18 14.27
C GLY A 267 97.29 32.79 13.28
N THR A 268 97.35 31.58 12.72
CA THR A 268 96.40 31.09 11.71
C THR A 268 95.41 30.16 12.40
N THR A 269 94.11 30.37 12.25
CA THR A 269 93.11 29.46 12.81
C THR A 269 93.31 28.03 12.27
N VAL A 270 93.23 27.01 13.13
CA VAL A 270 93.22 25.58 12.77
C VAL A 270 91.94 24.91 13.32
N ILE A 271 91.42 23.86 12.66
CA ILE A 271 90.30 23.05 13.15
C ILE A 271 90.85 21.68 13.44
N GLU A 272 90.82 21.29 14.70
CA GLU A 272 91.51 20.09 15.18
C GLU A 272 90.51 19.17 15.86
N PRO A 273 90.50 17.86 15.56
CA PRO A 273 89.70 16.90 16.32
C PRO A 273 90.17 16.88 17.78
N TYR A 274 89.27 16.58 18.71
CA TYR A 274 89.69 16.27 20.07
C TYR A 274 90.27 14.87 20.14
N GLU A 275 91.46 14.78 20.72
CA GLU A 275 92.17 13.55 20.98
C GLU A 275 92.77 13.59 22.39
N SER A 276 92.81 12.45 23.06
CA SER A 276 93.39 12.31 24.41
C SER A 276 94.19 11.01 24.50
N ASP A 277 95.30 11.04 25.24
CA ASP A 277 96.08 9.86 25.62
C ASP A 277 95.43 9.08 26.77
N ASP A 278 94.49 9.70 27.48
CA ASP A 278 93.71 9.08 28.54
C ASP A 278 92.25 8.80 28.13
N ALA A 279 91.59 7.91 28.89
CA ALA A 279 90.19 7.55 28.65
C ALA A 279 89.22 8.59 29.25
N SER A 280 89.55 9.89 29.19
CA SER A 280 88.73 10.97 29.70
C SER A 280 88.75 12.23 28.83
N PHE A 281 87.65 12.98 28.88
CA PHE A 281 87.51 14.27 28.20
C PHE A 281 86.77 15.25 29.10
N GLY A 282 87.21 16.50 29.15
CA GLY A 282 86.55 17.57 29.87
C GLY A 282 86.94 17.68 31.35
N ASP A 283 86.61 18.81 31.98
CA ASP A 283 86.73 19.05 33.43
C ASP A 283 85.39 19.47 34.08
N GLY A 284 84.32 19.61 33.29
CA GLY A 284 82.99 20.04 33.72
C GLY A 284 82.90 21.52 34.11
N GLN A 285 83.99 22.29 33.99
CA GLN A 285 84.04 23.71 34.32
C GLN A 285 83.68 24.58 33.11
N ILE A 286 83.23 25.80 33.38
CA ILE A 286 83.00 26.79 32.33
C ILE A 286 84.33 27.16 31.65
N PHE A 287 84.31 27.36 30.33
CA PHE A 287 85.54 27.58 29.57
C PHE A 287 86.18 28.92 29.93
N ASN A 288 87.41 28.86 30.44
CA ASN A 288 88.26 30.01 30.67
C ASN A 288 89.10 30.25 29.42
N THR A 289 88.98 31.43 28.81
CA THR A 289 89.67 31.75 27.55
C THR A 289 91.19 31.85 27.67
N ASN A 290 91.74 31.77 28.89
CA ASN A 290 93.19 31.67 29.13
C ASN A 290 93.72 30.24 28.95
N ASN A 291 92.84 29.24 28.93
CA ASN A 291 93.21 27.85 28.67
C ASN A 291 93.19 27.57 27.16
N ASP A 292 93.97 26.58 26.75
CA ASP A 292 93.92 26.07 25.38
C ASP A 292 92.56 25.42 25.09
N MET A 293 92.06 25.57 23.86
CA MET A 293 90.78 24.99 23.43
C MET A 293 90.83 23.47 23.35
N LEU A 294 92.02 22.87 23.20
CA LEU A 294 92.25 21.43 23.28
C LEU A 294 92.56 20.93 24.70
N SER A 295 92.58 21.80 25.71
CA SER A 295 92.76 21.37 27.10
C SER A 295 91.48 20.74 27.67
N ALA A 296 91.60 20.03 28.80
CA ALA A 296 90.43 19.50 29.55
C ALA A 296 89.35 20.57 29.83
N ASN A 297 89.71 21.84 30.01
CA ASN A 297 88.71 22.90 30.16
C ASN A 297 88.01 23.27 28.85
N GLY A 298 88.70 23.19 27.71
CA GLY A 298 88.12 23.37 26.37
C GLY A 298 87.21 22.20 25.99
N GLU A 299 87.68 20.97 26.21
CA GLU A 299 86.95 19.73 25.97
C GLU A 299 85.56 19.68 26.63
N THR A 300 85.35 20.37 27.75
CA THR A 300 84.05 20.44 28.42
C THR A 300 82.91 20.84 27.47
N ALA A 301 83.15 21.78 26.54
CA ALA A 301 82.15 22.17 25.55
C ALA A 301 81.88 21.06 24.52
N ALA A 302 82.91 20.29 24.16
CA ALA A 302 82.79 19.15 23.25
C ALA A 302 82.04 17.98 23.89
N VAL A 303 82.26 17.73 25.20
CA VAL A 303 81.54 16.71 25.97
C VAL A 303 80.06 17.05 26.10
N ASP A 304 79.72 18.33 26.33
CA ASP A 304 78.33 18.79 26.34
C ASP A 304 77.67 18.62 24.97
N ALA A 305 78.38 18.99 23.90
CA ALA A 305 77.91 18.80 22.54
C ALA A 305 77.72 17.30 22.22
N LEU A 306 78.63 16.43 22.63
CA LEU A 306 78.53 14.97 22.47
C LEU A 306 77.26 14.42 23.12
N HIS A 307 76.99 14.80 24.36
CA HIS A 307 75.79 14.37 25.06
C HIS A 307 74.52 14.86 24.35
N ALA A 308 74.48 16.15 23.99
CA ALA A 308 73.32 16.77 23.35
C ALA A 308 73.06 16.20 21.95
N VAL A 309 74.10 15.99 21.13
CA VAL A 309 74.00 15.38 19.80
C VAL A 309 73.50 13.95 19.90
N ASN A 310 74.04 13.12 20.80
CA ASN A 310 73.59 11.74 20.95
C ASN A 310 72.14 11.63 21.45
N LEU A 311 71.73 12.55 22.33
CA LEU A 311 70.33 12.64 22.76
C LEU A 311 69.41 13.06 21.60
N ALA A 312 69.79 14.09 20.85
CA ALA A 312 69.04 14.55 19.68
C ALA A 312 68.95 13.46 18.59
N TRP A 313 70.02 12.72 18.31
CA TRP A 313 69.99 11.54 17.43
C TRP A 313 68.98 10.49 17.91
N SER A 314 68.95 10.22 19.22
CA SER A 314 68.01 9.27 19.81
C SER A 314 66.54 9.69 19.64
N VAL A 315 66.25 10.99 19.54
CA VAL A 315 64.89 11.51 19.23
C VAL A 315 64.44 11.04 17.83
N TYR A 316 65.30 11.16 16.82
CA TYR A 316 65.01 10.70 15.45
C TYR A 316 64.79 9.18 15.41
N GLU A 317 65.68 8.43 16.05
CA GLU A 317 65.63 6.96 16.08
C GLU A 317 64.37 6.47 16.82
N THR A 318 64.06 7.06 17.98
CA THR A 318 62.96 6.60 18.85
C THR A 318 61.58 6.98 18.31
N PHE A 319 61.40 8.22 17.86
CA PHE A 319 60.07 8.70 17.50
C PHE A 319 59.78 8.58 16.01
N LEU A 320 60.79 8.83 15.16
CA LEU A 320 60.62 8.84 13.70
C LEU A 320 61.12 7.57 13.01
N SER A 321 61.69 6.61 13.77
CA SER A 321 62.31 5.40 13.21
C SER A 321 63.33 5.74 12.11
N ARG A 322 64.07 6.84 12.32
CA ARG A 322 64.96 7.44 11.34
C ARG A 322 66.42 7.30 11.79
N SER A 323 67.31 7.00 10.86
CA SER A 323 68.76 6.92 11.13
C SER A 323 69.38 8.33 11.24
N GLY A 324 69.18 8.95 12.40
CA GLY A 324 69.65 10.30 12.71
C GLY A 324 68.94 11.42 11.94
N PRO A 325 69.42 12.67 12.05
CA PRO A 325 68.84 13.81 11.34
C PRO A 325 68.89 13.63 9.81
N THR A 326 69.97 13.03 9.30
CA THR A 326 70.18 12.81 7.86
C THR A 326 69.29 11.72 7.28
N GLY A 327 68.78 10.80 8.10
CA GLY A 327 68.00 9.64 7.66
C GLY A 327 68.81 8.53 6.99
N LEU A 328 70.05 8.82 6.61
CA LEU A 328 70.98 7.91 5.96
C LEU A 328 72.06 7.40 6.93
N GLY A 329 72.05 7.86 8.19
CA GLY A 329 73.04 7.50 9.19
C GLY A 329 74.41 8.15 8.97
N TYR A 330 74.50 9.18 8.13
CA TYR A 330 75.75 9.93 7.97
C TYR A 330 76.05 10.73 9.23
N GLY A 331 77.27 10.58 9.76
CA GLY A 331 77.79 11.38 10.87
C GLY A 331 78.03 12.85 10.49
N MET A 332 78.03 13.69 11.51
CA MET A 332 78.18 15.16 11.39
C MET A 332 79.53 15.61 11.95
N ASN A 333 80.03 16.74 11.45
CA ASN A 333 81.14 17.45 12.10
C ASN A 333 80.56 18.39 13.16
N ILE A 334 81.01 18.26 14.41
CA ILE A 334 80.59 19.11 15.52
C ILE A 334 81.78 19.98 15.92
N ARG A 335 81.70 21.28 15.62
CA ARG A 335 82.78 22.24 15.89
C ARG A 335 82.40 23.10 17.08
N VAL A 336 83.18 23.05 18.14
CA VAL A 336 82.99 23.88 19.34
C VAL A 336 84.03 25.00 19.39
N HIS A 337 83.79 25.96 20.29
CA HIS A 337 84.61 27.17 20.43
C HIS A 337 84.60 28.09 19.20
N GLN A 338 83.56 27.99 18.37
CA GLN A 338 83.36 28.90 17.25
C GLN A 338 83.36 30.36 17.77
N PRO A 339 84.07 31.30 17.13
CA PRO A 339 84.16 32.69 17.58
C PRO A 339 82.90 33.49 17.21
N SER A 340 81.72 32.93 17.50
CA SER A 340 80.40 33.49 17.20
C SER A 340 79.55 33.57 18.46
N ASN A 341 78.69 34.59 18.53
CA ASN A 341 77.60 34.66 19.52
C ASN A 341 76.38 33.88 19.00
N ASN A 342 76.61 32.66 18.52
CA ASN A 342 75.60 31.86 17.87
C ASN A 342 76.01 30.38 17.80
N ALA A 343 75.02 29.50 17.70
CA ALA A 343 75.19 28.17 17.11
C ALA A 343 74.61 28.20 15.70
N THR A 344 75.19 27.42 14.78
CA THR A 344 74.74 27.40 13.39
C THR A 344 74.90 26.02 12.76
N TYR A 345 73.92 25.63 11.96
CA TYR A 345 73.97 24.50 11.05
C TYR A 345 74.45 24.92 9.65
N SER A 346 75.38 24.14 9.10
CA SER A 346 75.86 24.28 7.72
C SER A 346 75.52 23.04 6.90
N PRO A 347 74.73 23.19 5.82
CA PRO A 347 74.26 22.06 5.04
C PRO A 347 75.36 21.43 4.20
N HIS A 348 75.34 20.11 4.10
CA HIS A 348 76.21 19.35 3.21
C HIS A 348 75.48 18.09 2.70
N PRO A 349 75.75 17.60 1.47
CA PRO A 349 75.05 16.44 0.93
C PRO A 349 75.22 15.18 1.79
N THR A 350 76.43 14.92 2.28
CA THR A 350 76.77 13.73 3.08
C THR A 350 77.20 14.04 4.52
N ARG A 351 78.17 14.92 4.72
CA ARG A 351 78.75 15.26 6.04
C ARG A 351 78.45 16.70 6.52
N PRO A 352 77.26 16.98 7.07
CA PRO A 352 76.88 18.32 7.55
C PRO A 352 77.72 18.76 8.76
N THR A 353 77.73 20.06 9.05
CA THR A 353 78.51 20.63 10.16
C THR A 353 77.63 21.45 11.08
N VAL A 354 77.74 21.21 12.40
CA VAL A 354 77.14 22.05 13.45
C VAL A 354 78.28 22.82 14.12
N MET A 355 78.15 24.15 14.18
CA MET A 355 79.12 25.05 14.79
C MET A 355 78.52 25.64 16.05
N ILE A 356 79.25 25.54 17.16
CA ILE A 356 78.78 25.96 18.48
C ILE A 356 79.73 27.01 19.02
N GLY A 357 79.19 28.23 19.16
CA GLY A 357 79.88 29.36 19.78
C GLY A 357 79.53 29.54 21.25
N TYR A 358 79.48 30.79 21.69
CA TYR A 358 79.26 31.15 23.09
C TYR A 358 78.13 32.16 23.25
N ALA A 359 77.50 32.17 24.42
CA ALA A 359 76.59 33.25 24.80
C ALA A 359 77.40 34.53 25.13
N GLY A 360 77.04 35.66 24.49
CA GLY A 360 77.41 37.02 24.92
C GLY A 360 78.71 37.65 24.38
N LEU A 361 79.15 37.40 23.13
CA LEU A 361 80.39 38.02 22.60
C LEU A 361 80.33 39.56 22.37
N MET A 362 79.19 40.23 22.53
CA MET A 362 78.98 41.59 21.99
C MET A 362 79.30 42.76 22.94
N PHE A 363 79.60 42.51 24.23
CA PHE A 363 80.01 43.53 25.22
C PHE A 363 80.97 42.85 26.21
N PRO A 364 82.02 43.55 26.72
CA PRO A 364 83.38 42.99 26.88
C PRO A 364 83.34 41.53 27.33
N PRO A 365 83.91 40.59 26.55
CA PRO A 365 83.66 39.17 26.73
C PRO A 365 83.98 38.78 28.17
N GLY A 366 82.96 38.35 28.91
CA GLY A 366 83.16 37.75 30.22
C GLY A 366 84.11 36.56 30.07
N ASN A 367 85.20 36.58 30.83
CA ASN A 367 85.96 35.37 31.12
C ASN A 367 85.45 34.90 32.49
N PRO A 368 84.84 33.72 32.63
CA PRO A 368 84.73 32.62 31.65
C PRO A 368 83.51 32.70 30.71
N ARG A 369 83.53 31.92 29.60
CA ARG A 369 82.49 31.90 28.54
C ARG A 369 81.58 30.67 28.61
N SER A 370 80.26 30.88 28.49
CA SER A 370 79.26 29.80 28.43
C SER A 370 79.09 29.26 27.01
N PRO A 371 79.37 27.97 26.73
CA PRO A 371 79.15 27.39 25.40
C PRO A 371 77.66 27.23 25.12
N LEU A 372 77.25 27.39 23.85
CA LEU A 372 75.87 27.17 23.38
C LEU A 372 75.57 25.69 23.10
N ALA A 373 76.26 24.77 23.79
CA ALA A 373 76.14 23.32 23.62
C ALA A 373 75.01 22.71 24.48
N THR A 374 73.87 23.40 24.60
CA THR A 374 72.73 22.93 25.39
C THR A 374 71.84 21.99 24.56
N ALA A 375 71.07 21.12 25.24
CA ALA A 375 70.28 20.07 24.58
C ALA A 375 69.25 20.62 23.58
N ASP A 376 68.64 21.76 23.90
CA ASP A 376 67.66 22.46 23.09
C ASP A 376 68.28 23.16 21.88
N ILE A 377 69.41 23.87 22.05
CA ILE A 377 70.13 24.52 20.94
C ILE A 377 70.68 23.48 19.96
N VAL A 378 71.37 22.44 20.46
CA VAL A 378 71.89 21.38 19.59
C VAL A 378 70.76 20.62 18.89
N GLY A 379 69.66 20.34 19.60
CA GLY A 379 68.46 19.75 18.99
C GLY A 379 67.89 20.63 17.88
N HIS A 380 67.90 21.96 18.06
CA HIS A 380 67.48 22.92 17.05
C HIS A 380 68.37 22.88 15.80
N GLU A 381 69.69 22.93 15.94
CA GLU A 381 70.62 22.88 14.80
C GLU A 381 70.48 21.58 14.00
N LEU A 382 70.24 20.45 14.66
CA LEU A 382 70.01 19.17 13.99
C LEU A 382 68.65 19.13 13.26
N GLY A 383 67.65 19.86 13.77
CA GLY A 383 66.33 20.01 13.14
C GLY A 383 66.39 20.66 11.75
N HIS A 384 67.35 21.55 11.51
CA HIS A 384 67.58 22.12 10.18
C HIS A 384 67.99 21.08 9.14
N ASP A 385 68.90 20.15 9.47
CA ASP A 385 69.28 19.10 8.52
C ASP A 385 68.07 18.25 8.15
N PHE A 386 67.29 17.82 9.14
CA PHE A 386 66.06 17.06 8.92
C PHE A 386 65.10 17.79 7.99
N PHE A 387 64.73 19.03 8.30
CA PHE A 387 63.75 19.77 7.51
C PHE A 387 64.27 20.04 6.09
N MET A 388 65.48 20.58 5.97
CA MET A 388 66.04 20.93 4.67
C MET A 388 66.24 19.71 3.77
N ARG A 389 66.71 18.59 4.34
CA ARG A 389 66.97 17.36 3.59
C ARG A 389 65.69 16.68 3.16
N GLU A 390 64.68 16.63 4.02
CA GLU A 390 63.39 16.09 3.62
C GLU A 390 62.77 16.93 2.51
N VAL A 391 62.72 18.25 2.66
CA VAL A 391 62.05 19.12 1.66
C VAL A 391 62.85 19.18 0.35
N ALA A 392 64.17 19.36 0.41
CA ALA A 392 65.01 19.63 -0.78
C ALA A 392 65.73 18.39 -1.34
N GLY A 393 65.71 17.24 -0.65
CA GLY A 393 66.55 16.07 -0.94
C GLY A 393 68.02 16.31 -0.57
N ASN A 394 68.64 17.30 -1.22
CA ASN A 394 69.95 17.82 -0.87
C ASN A 394 69.78 19.15 -0.10
N PRO A 395 70.16 19.24 1.17
CA PRO A 395 69.92 20.42 1.99
C PRO A 395 70.69 21.66 1.50
N VAL A 396 71.77 21.50 0.73
CA VAL A 396 72.48 22.64 0.10
C VAL A 396 71.60 23.36 -0.92
N ASN A 397 70.63 22.64 -1.50
CA ASN A 397 69.72 23.21 -2.45
C ASN A 397 68.61 24.04 -1.78
N PHE A 398 68.38 23.90 -0.48
CA PHE A 398 67.30 24.61 0.24
C PHE A 398 67.39 26.15 0.10
N PRO A 399 66.26 26.88 -0.07
CA PRO A 399 66.29 28.30 -0.35
C PRO A 399 66.62 29.12 0.92
N ALA A 400 67.52 30.09 0.77
CA ALA A 400 67.91 31.02 1.84
C ALA A 400 67.05 32.32 1.85
N GLU A 401 65.94 32.35 1.10
CA GLU A 401 65.10 33.54 0.97
C GLU A 401 64.03 33.58 2.06
N LEU A 402 63.71 34.79 2.53
CA LEU A 402 62.60 34.99 3.46
C LEU A 402 61.32 34.44 2.83
N SER A 403 60.75 33.45 3.49
CA SER A 403 59.58 32.73 3.05
C SER A 403 58.93 32.05 4.23
N GLU A 404 57.67 31.66 4.07
CA GLU A 404 57.00 30.78 5.04
C GLU A 404 57.75 29.46 5.21
N LEU A 405 58.33 28.93 4.11
CA LEU A 405 59.14 27.72 4.14
C LEU A 405 60.36 27.85 5.07
N GLN A 406 61.07 28.98 5.00
CA GLN A 406 62.20 29.22 5.91
C GLN A 406 61.76 29.45 7.35
N GLY A 407 60.61 30.11 7.56
CA GLY A 407 59.99 30.16 8.89
C GLY A 407 59.69 28.76 9.44
N MET A 408 59.15 27.87 8.61
CA MET A 408 58.87 26.48 9.02
C MET A 408 60.14 25.66 9.29
N ASN A 409 61.25 25.95 8.60
CA ASN A 409 62.54 25.35 8.91
C ASN A 409 63.02 25.75 10.32
N GLU A 410 63.00 27.04 10.65
CA GLU A 410 63.31 27.54 12.01
C GLU A 410 62.37 26.94 13.06
N GLY A 411 61.07 26.98 12.81
CA GLY A 411 60.07 26.41 13.70
C GLY A 411 60.24 24.90 13.88
N THR A 412 60.78 24.18 12.89
CA THR A 412 61.12 22.75 13.02
C THR A 412 62.35 22.57 13.90
N GLY A 413 63.41 23.38 13.73
CA GLY A 413 64.53 23.42 14.67
C GLY A 413 64.02 23.59 16.11
N ASP A 414 63.11 24.54 16.32
CA ASP A 414 62.53 24.80 17.63
C ASP A 414 61.76 23.62 18.23
N ILE A 415 61.04 22.87 17.39
CA ILE A 415 60.35 21.64 17.79
C ILE A 415 61.36 20.57 18.23
N PHE A 416 62.44 20.38 17.47
CA PHE A 416 63.47 19.40 17.82
C PHE A 416 64.28 19.83 19.05
N GLY A 417 64.53 21.12 19.23
CA GLY A 417 65.12 21.66 20.46
C GLY A 417 64.23 21.35 21.67
N PHE A 418 62.95 21.70 21.59
CA PHE A 418 61.96 21.39 22.63
C PHE A 418 61.91 19.89 22.98
N ILE A 419 61.78 19.02 21.97
CA ILE A 419 61.69 17.58 22.22
C ILE A 419 62.99 17.02 22.79
N THR A 420 64.15 17.49 22.33
CA THR A 420 65.45 17.02 22.83
C THR A 420 65.63 17.40 24.29
N GLU A 421 65.23 18.61 24.68
CA GLU A 421 65.33 19.06 26.06
C GLU A 421 64.31 18.37 26.99
N LEU A 422 63.08 18.16 26.53
CA LEU A 422 62.09 17.36 27.25
C LEU A 422 62.56 15.89 27.36
N GLY A 423 63.23 15.38 26.33
CA GLY A 423 63.89 14.08 26.31
C GLY A 423 65.02 13.98 27.33
N ARG A 424 65.84 15.03 27.46
CA ARG A 424 66.89 15.14 28.50
C ARG A 424 66.28 14.97 29.89
N ASP A 425 65.17 15.67 30.15
CA ASP A 425 64.48 15.61 31.43
C ASP A 425 63.82 14.25 31.68
N THR A 426 63.33 13.59 30.63
CA THR A 426 62.81 12.22 30.66
C THR A 426 63.90 11.23 31.08
N VAL A 427 65.07 11.31 30.44
CA VAL A 427 66.22 10.44 30.72
C VAL A 427 66.81 10.72 32.10
N ARG A 428 66.93 12.00 32.50
CA ARG A 428 67.37 12.38 33.86
C ARG A 428 66.43 11.85 34.95
N ALA A 429 65.14 11.72 34.66
CA ALA A 429 64.16 11.07 35.53
C ALA A 429 64.24 9.52 35.50
N ARG A 430 65.28 8.94 34.89
CA ARG A 430 65.53 7.50 34.73
C ARG A 430 64.42 6.77 33.98
N ARG A 431 63.78 7.44 33.02
CA ARG A 431 62.78 6.84 32.12
C ARG A 431 63.39 6.68 30.73
N PRO A 432 63.00 5.64 29.96
CA PRO A 432 63.38 5.55 28.56
C PRO A 432 62.78 6.74 27.79
N LEU A 433 63.45 7.16 26.72
CA LEU A 433 63.00 8.29 25.90
C LEU A 433 61.58 8.09 25.33
N SER A 434 61.18 6.83 25.07
CA SER A 434 59.81 6.48 24.67
C SER A 434 58.72 6.85 25.70
N GLY A 435 59.08 7.16 26.95
CA GLY A 435 58.18 7.60 28.00
C GLY A 435 57.97 9.12 28.09
N ILE A 436 58.40 9.89 27.07
CA ILE A 436 58.39 11.37 27.06
C ILE A 436 57.02 11.99 27.37
N ASP A 437 55.93 11.33 26.98
CA ASP A 437 54.56 11.84 27.20
C ASP A 437 54.17 11.92 28.69
N THR A 438 54.91 11.23 29.56
CA THR A 438 54.70 11.26 31.02
C THR A 438 55.61 12.25 31.74
N THR A 439 56.46 12.96 31.00
CA THR A 439 57.40 13.93 31.55
C THR A 439 56.68 15.24 31.85
N ALA A 440 56.81 15.71 33.08
CA ALA A 440 56.20 16.96 33.49
C ALA A 440 56.87 18.14 32.76
N LEU A 441 56.06 18.91 32.02
CA LEU A 441 56.49 20.10 31.32
C LEU A 441 56.94 21.19 32.31
N LYS A 442 58.16 21.69 32.17
CA LYS A 442 58.70 22.78 33.00
C LYS A 442 58.71 24.09 32.23
N PRO A 443 58.71 25.25 32.93
CA PRO A 443 58.88 26.55 32.28
C PRO A 443 60.16 26.66 31.44
N SER A 444 61.27 26.03 31.86
CA SER A 444 62.52 26.01 31.09
C SER A 444 62.35 25.32 29.74
N ASN A 445 61.50 24.28 29.65
CA ASN A 445 61.22 23.62 28.38
C ASN A 445 60.45 24.51 27.39
N LEU A 446 59.89 25.64 27.82
CA LEU A 446 59.18 26.54 26.92
C LEU A 446 60.08 27.61 26.32
N THR A 447 61.32 27.73 26.80
CA THR A 447 62.32 28.67 26.30
C THR A 447 63.40 27.97 25.49
N LEU A 448 64.16 28.73 24.71
CA LEU A 448 65.35 28.25 24.01
C LEU A 448 66.56 29.04 24.53
N GLY A 449 67.56 28.31 25.05
CA GLY A 449 68.88 28.77 25.45
C GLY A 449 69.04 29.11 26.93
N GLU A 450 68.04 28.88 27.79
CA GLU A 450 68.07 29.29 29.20
C GLU A 450 69.24 28.70 30.00
N ASP A 451 69.62 27.45 29.74
CA ASP A 451 70.77 26.79 30.40
C ASP A 451 72.12 27.48 30.08
N SER A 452 72.22 28.17 28.94
CA SER A 452 73.41 28.94 28.55
C SER A 452 73.45 30.36 29.14
N GLY A 453 72.36 30.77 29.81
CA GLY A 453 72.16 32.14 30.32
C GLY A 453 71.61 33.12 29.28
N LEU A 454 71.21 32.66 28.10
CA LEU A 454 70.65 33.45 27.01
C LEU A 454 69.28 32.90 26.59
N ILE A 455 68.19 33.54 27.02
CA ILE A 455 66.85 33.20 26.53
C ILE A 455 66.63 33.90 25.18
N VAL A 456 66.59 33.12 24.11
CA VAL A 456 66.45 33.63 22.73
C VAL A 456 64.98 33.78 22.35
N ARG A 457 64.14 32.81 22.73
CA ARG A 457 62.74 32.72 22.29
C ARG A 457 61.92 31.83 23.21
N ASN A 458 60.60 32.00 23.19
CA ASN A 458 59.63 31.15 23.89
C ASN A 458 58.71 30.48 22.86
N ILE A 459 58.64 29.15 22.86
CA ILE A 459 57.89 28.39 21.85
C ILE A 459 56.37 28.42 22.07
N LEU A 460 55.92 28.64 23.31
CA LEU A 460 54.48 28.77 23.62
C LEU A 460 53.97 30.18 23.31
N SER A 461 54.73 31.20 23.66
CA SER A 461 54.39 32.62 23.47
C SER A 461 55.45 33.34 22.63
N PRO A 462 55.63 32.94 21.34
CA PRO A 462 56.56 33.59 20.44
C PRO A 462 56.05 34.99 20.08
N GLN A 463 56.92 35.83 19.51
CA GLN A 463 56.56 37.18 19.07
C GLN A 463 55.36 37.19 18.11
N TYR A 464 55.34 36.24 17.17
CA TYR A 464 54.19 36.00 16.30
C TYR A 464 53.64 34.59 16.60
N PRO A 465 52.58 34.47 17.43
CA PRO A 465 51.97 33.19 17.76
C PRO A 465 51.07 32.65 16.65
N GLU A 466 50.67 33.48 15.70
CA GLU A 466 49.62 33.17 14.72
C GLU A 466 50.02 33.71 13.34
N TRP A 467 49.58 33.02 12.30
CA TRP A 467 49.82 33.39 10.90
C TRP A 467 49.12 34.71 10.54
N PHE A 468 49.79 35.50 9.69
CA PHE A 468 49.23 36.67 9.00
C PHE A 468 49.85 36.81 7.60
N LYS A 469 49.20 37.57 6.71
CA LYS A 469 49.54 37.69 5.27
C LYS A 469 51.02 37.90 4.94
N TYR A 470 51.78 38.59 5.80
CA TYR A 470 53.17 38.94 5.54
C TYR A 470 54.18 38.16 6.40
N ILE A 471 53.75 37.08 7.07
CA ILE A 471 54.64 36.30 7.96
C ILE A 471 55.89 35.79 7.23
N GLY A 472 55.79 35.44 5.94
CA GLY A 472 56.94 35.01 5.13
C GLY A 472 57.95 36.11 4.81
N GLN A 473 57.66 37.38 5.08
CA GLN A 473 58.59 38.51 4.91
C GLN A 473 59.27 38.93 6.22
N GLU A 474 58.86 38.33 7.35
CA GLU A 474 59.49 38.58 8.64
C GLU A 474 60.81 37.79 8.76
N PRO A 475 61.73 38.21 9.66
CA PRO A 475 62.91 37.43 10.00
C PRO A 475 62.54 35.98 10.35
N VAL A 476 63.30 35.01 9.82
CA VAL A 476 62.97 33.58 9.87
C VAL A 476 62.68 33.07 11.29
N HIS A 477 63.48 33.49 12.29
CA HIS A 477 63.29 33.14 13.70
C HIS A 477 61.93 33.59 14.27
N ARG A 478 61.33 34.65 13.71
CA ARG A 478 59.98 35.12 14.06
C ARG A 478 58.91 34.44 13.22
N ALA A 479 59.19 34.22 11.93
CA ALA A 479 58.29 33.55 11.00
C ALA A 479 58.04 32.07 11.35
N GLY A 480 58.95 31.44 12.12
CA GLY A 480 58.78 30.09 12.68
C GLY A 480 57.95 30.01 13.96
N GLY A 481 57.65 31.15 14.60
CA GLY A 481 56.87 31.22 15.83
C GLY A 481 55.52 30.50 15.75
N PRO A 482 54.68 30.73 14.72
CA PRO A 482 53.40 30.05 14.59
C PRO A 482 53.55 28.52 14.56
N LEU A 483 54.54 27.99 13.84
CA LEU A 483 54.77 26.55 13.76
C LEU A 483 55.15 25.95 15.12
N GLY A 484 56.08 26.59 15.84
CA GLY A 484 56.49 26.14 17.18
C GLY A 484 55.31 26.15 18.16
N ARG A 485 54.48 27.20 18.15
CA ARG A 485 53.27 27.26 18.96
C ARG A 485 52.25 26.19 18.57
N MET A 486 52.03 25.98 17.26
CA MET A 486 51.16 24.91 16.76
C MET A 486 51.59 23.56 17.31
N PHE A 487 52.88 23.25 17.29
CA PHE A 487 53.38 21.97 17.80
C PHE A 487 53.10 21.77 19.29
N LEU A 488 53.32 22.80 20.13
CA LEU A 488 52.99 22.72 21.54
C LEU A 488 51.49 22.52 21.79
N LEU A 489 50.65 23.23 21.05
CA LEU A 489 49.19 23.06 21.13
C LEU A 489 48.76 21.68 20.61
N LEU A 490 49.44 21.13 19.61
CA LEU A 490 49.20 19.76 19.14
C LEU A 490 49.61 18.73 20.20
N ALA A 491 50.72 18.96 20.91
CA ALA A 491 51.22 18.05 21.95
C ALA A 491 50.39 18.09 23.24
N TYR A 492 50.03 19.29 23.73
CA TYR A 492 49.40 19.47 25.05
C TYR A 492 47.94 19.92 24.99
N GLY A 493 47.45 20.33 23.82
CA GLY A 493 46.13 20.90 23.66
C GLY A 493 46.07 22.38 24.00
N CYS A 494 44.86 22.90 24.03
CA CYS A 494 44.57 24.28 24.37
C CYS A 494 43.43 24.36 25.38
N THR A 495 43.58 25.21 26.40
CA THR A 495 42.54 25.40 27.40
C THR A 495 41.42 26.32 26.88
N PRO A 496 40.13 26.01 27.14
CA PRO A 496 39.01 26.86 26.74
C PRO A 496 39.18 28.30 27.21
N MET A 497 38.70 29.27 26.43
CA MET A 497 38.76 30.69 26.80
C MET A 497 38.05 30.92 28.15
N PRO A 498 38.66 31.65 29.10
CA PRO A 498 38.07 31.86 30.42
C PRO A 498 36.81 32.72 30.32
N THR A 499 35.82 32.42 31.16
CA THR A 499 34.58 33.22 31.29
C THR A 499 34.79 34.54 32.04
N SER A 500 35.90 34.68 32.77
CA SER A 500 36.32 35.89 33.49
C SER A 500 37.84 35.95 33.63
N GLY A 501 38.44 37.14 33.45
CA GLY A 501 39.90 37.33 33.42
C GLY A 501 40.46 37.36 31.98
N GLY A 502 41.70 37.82 31.82
CA GLY A 502 42.38 37.81 30.52
C GLY A 502 42.88 36.41 30.15
N PRO A 503 42.98 36.07 28.85
CA PRO A 503 43.49 34.78 28.40
C PRO A 503 44.98 34.63 28.77
N GLY A 504 45.34 33.45 29.29
CA GLY A 504 46.72 33.02 29.47
C GLY A 504 47.35 32.44 28.20
N PRO A 505 48.63 32.05 28.24
CA PRO A 505 49.38 31.62 27.06
C PRO A 505 48.88 30.29 26.45
N TRP A 506 48.18 29.47 27.24
CA TRP A 506 47.55 28.21 26.82
C TRP A 506 46.11 28.37 26.33
N ASN A 507 45.55 29.59 26.29
CA ASN A 507 44.23 29.84 25.71
C ASN A 507 44.35 30.14 24.20
N CYS A 508 43.31 29.77 23.45
CA CYS A 508 43.23 29.96 22.00
C CYS A 508 41.98 30.74 21.64
N SER A 509 42.14 31.97 21.19
CA SER A 509 41.02 32.84 20.80
C SER A 509 40.30 32.34 19.53
N LEU A 510 41.04 31.69 18.64
CA LEU A 510 40.53 31.14 17.36
C LEU A 510 39.91 29.74 17.49
N VAL A 511 40.06 29.12 18.67
CA VAL A 511 39.45 27.83 19.04
C VAL A 511 38.96 27.98 20.49
N PRO A 512 37.96 28.84 20.74
CA PRO A 512 37.59 29.29 22.08
C PRO A 512 37.10 28.16 22.99
N GLU A 513 36.60 27.08 22.42
CA GLU A 513 36.18 25.85 23.11
C GLU A 513 37.37 25.01 23.63
N GLY A 514 38.59 25.27 23.16
CA GLY A 514 39.77 24.47 23.49
C GLY A 514 39.77 23.07 22.86
N PHE A 515 40.85 22.32 23.04
CA PHE A 515 40.97 20.95 22.53
C PHE A 515 42.06 20.16 23.27
N THR A 516 42.02 18.84 23.17
CA THR A 516 43.01 17.95 23.80
C THR A 516 44.18 17.66 22.86
N GLY A 517 45.41 17.69 23.38
CA GLY A 517 46.62 17.34 22.63
C GLY A 517 46.86 15.84 22.48
N LEU A 518 47.84 15.48 21.64
CA LEU A 518 48.19 14.10 21.31
C LEU A 518 49.29 13.50 22.20
N GLY A 519 49.98 14.32 22.99
CA GLY A 519 51.27 14.00 23.60
C GLY A 519 52.45 14.37 22.68
N PRO A 520 53.60 14.79 23.25
CA PRO A 520 54.81 15.15 22.49
C PRO A 520 55.28 14.09 21.48
N ALA A 521 55.24 12.79 21.84
CA ALA A 521 55.74 11.72 20.98
C ALA A 521 54.90 11.60 19.69
N GLU A 522 53.58 11.64 19.83
CA GLU A 522 52.67 11.49 18.69
C GLU A 522 52.61 12.76 17.86
N ALA A 523 52.66 13.95 18.48
CA ALA A 523 52.79 15.21 17.77
C ALA A 523 54.05 15.25 16.90
N LEU A 524 55.20 14.76 17.41
CA LEU A 524 56.44 14.68 16.63
C LEU A 524 56.33 13.71 15.46
N ARG A 525 55.69 12.56 15.64
CA ARG A 525 55.46 11.61 14.53
C ARG A 525 54.62 12.21 13.41
N VAL A 526 53.54 12.91 13.77
CA VAL A 526 52.68 13.61 12.80
C VAL A 526 53.47 14.69 12.08
N TRP A 527 54.22 15.53 12.80
CA TRP A 527 55.03 16.58 12.17
C TRP A 527 56.14 16.01 11.28
N GLY A 528 56.83 14.97 11.74
CA GLY A 528 57.89 14.31 10.97
C GLY A 528 57.39 13.74 9.64
N LEU A 529 56.24 13.07 9.65
CA LEU A 529 55.58 12.59 8.43
C LEU A 529 55.06 13.74 7.54
N ALA A 530 54.59 14.83 8.14
CA ALA A 530 54.15 16.00 7.39
C ALA A 530 55.32 16.61 6.60
N VAL A 531 56.48 16.80 7.25
CA VAL A 531 57.70 17.33 6.62
C VAL A 531 58.17 16.44 5.47
N GLN A 532 58.10 15.12 5.61
CA GLN A 532 58.43 14.19 4.53
C GLN A 532 57.58 14.41 3.27
N SER A 533 56.33 14.87 3.38
CA SER A 533 55.47 15.14 2.22
C SER A 533 55.55 16.57 1.67
N LEU A 534 56.21 17.50 2.35
CA LEU A 534 56.28 18.89 1.90
C LEU A 534 57.12 19.01 0.61
N PRO A 535 56.56 19.61 -0.47
CA PRO A 535 57.35 20.01 -1.63
C PRO A 535 58.14 21.29 -1.33
N MET A 536 59.22 21.53 -2.07
CA MET A 536 59.89 22.84 -2.08
C MET A 536 58.90 23.96 -2.38
N GLY A 537 59.08 25.07 -1.69
CA GLY A 537 58.19 26.23 -1.79
C GLY A 537 56.85 26.07 -1.07
N ALA A 538 56.65 25.04 -0.24
CA ALA A 538 55.45 24.91 0.59
C ALA A 538 55.22 26.12 1.52
N ASP A 539 53.95 26.41 1.79
CA ASP A 539 53.48 27.44 2.72
C ASP A 539 52.78 26.80 3.93
N TYR A 540 52.32 27.61 4.90
CA TYR A 540 51.65 27.11 6.10
C TYR A 540 50.35 26.36 5.78
N VAL A 541 49.63 26.71 4.71
CA VAL A 541 48.42 25.99 4.27
C VAL A 541 48.78 24.59 3.79
N GLN A 542 49.85 24.46 3.01
CA GLN A 542 50.36 23.17 2.57
C GLN A 542 50.95 22.33 3.72
N ALA A 543 51.54 22.98 4.73
CA ALA A 543 51.93 22.31 5.97
C ALA A 543 50.74 21.75 6.75
N ARG A 544 49.65 22.51 6.84
CA ARG A 544 48.38 22.00 7.40
C ARG A 544 47.88 20.79 6.63
N HIS A 545 47.82 20.85 5.30
CA HIS A 545 47.37 19.72 4.48
C HIS A 545 48.23 18.48 4.68
N SER A 546 49.55 18.66 4.75
CA SER A 546 50.52 17.59 4.99
C SER A 546 50.36 16.98 6.39
N ALA A 547 50.15 17.81 7.41
CA ALA A 547 49.92 17.35 8.77
C ALA A 547 48.57 16.63 8.93
N LEU A 548 47.51 17.09 8.28
CA LEU A 548 46.21 16.40 8.25
C LEU A 548 46.32 15.04 7.56
N ALA A 549 47.07 14.97 6.45
CA ALA A 549 47.36 13.72 5.77
C ALA A 549 48.14 12.75 6.67
N ALA A 550 49.21 13.24 7.32
CA ALA A 550 50.03 12.46 8.23
C ALA A 550 49.28 11.98 9.47
N ALA A 551 48.36 12.78 10.01
CA ALA A 551 47.50 12.35 11.10
C ALA A 551 46.48 11.30 10.64
N HIS A 552 45.91 11.47 9.44
CA HIS A 552 44.97 10.51 8.88
C HIS A 552 45.61 9.12 8.67
N THR A 553 46.84 9.03 8.16
CA THR A 553 47.54 7.73 8.01
C THR A 553 47.81 7.02 9.35
N ARG A 554 47.64 7.73 10.47
CA ARG A 554 47.81 7.22 11.83
C ARG A 554 46.47 7.02 12.56
N ASP A 555 45.36 7.46 11.98
CA ASP A 555 44.02 7.20 12.49
C ASP A 555 43.40 5.97 11.83
N VAL A 556 42.47 5.31 12.55
CA VAL A 556 41.74 4.14 12.02
C VAL A 556 40.69 4.57 10.98
N THR A 557 40.15 5.77 11.14
CA THR A 557 39.10 6.34 10.28
C THR A 557 39.47 7.75 9.87
N TYR A 558 38.99 8.17 8.70
CA TYR A 558 39.07 9.58 8.29
C TYR A 558 38.34 10.48 9.31
N GLY A 559 38.88 11.68 9.58
CA GLY A 559 38.33 12.59 10.59
C GLY A 559 38.48 12.09 12.03
N GLY A 560 39.40 11.15 12.27
CA GLY A 560 39.71 10.61 13.60
C GLY A 560 40.33 11.64 14.57
N PRO A 561 40.63 11.21 15.81
CA PRO A 561 41.07 12.10 16.88
C PRO A 561 42.39 12.82 16.58
N ARG A 562 43.35 12.17 15.90
CA ARG A 562 44.62 12.84 15.55
C ARG A 562 44.40 13.90 14.49
N MET A 563 43.63 13.58 13.45
CA MET A 563 43.33 14.54 12.39
C MET A 563 42.58 15.76 12.92
N ARG A 564 41.63 15.57 13.85
CA ARG A 564 40.92 16.66 14.53
C ARG A 564 41.86 17.52 15.39
N ALA A 565 42.75 16.91 16.18
CA ALA A 565 43.73 17.65 16.99
C ALA A 565 44.67 18.50 16.11
N VAL A 566 45.13 17.98 14.97
CA VAL A 566 45.91 18.74 13.98
C VAL A 566 45.11 19.93 13.45
N ALA A 567 43.86 19.71 13.05
CA ALA A 567 43.04 20.81 12.54
C ALA A 567 42.80 21.91 13.58
N HIS A 568 42.56 21.55 14.84
CA HIS A 568 42.47 22.53 15.93
C HIS A 568 43.80 23.25 16.16
N ALA A 569 44.94 22.55 16.22
CA ALA A 569 46.24 23.17 16.45
C ALA A 569 46.62 24.17 15.35
N PHE A 570 46.38 23.84 14.09
CA PHE A 570 46.58 24.77 12.97
C PHE A 570 45.55 25.91 12.97
N ALA A 571 44.28 25.65 13.32
CA ALA A 571 43.27 26.70 13.44
C ALA A 571 43.63 27.72 14.53
N ALA A 572 44.17 27.24 15.65
CA ALA A 572 44.64 28.07 16.77
C ALA A 572 45.80 29.02 16.39
N ILE A 573 46.53 28.72 15.31
CA ILE A 573 47.56 29.60 14.74
C ILE A 573 47.10 30.33 13.47
N ASN A 574 45.79 30.45 13.25
CA ASN A 574 45.18 31.14 12.10
C ASN A 574 45.51 30.52 10.71
N VAL A 575 45.69 29.20 10.67
CA VAL A 575 45.93 28.43 9.44
C VAL A 575 44.82 27.39 9.28
N GLY A 576 43.86 27.64 8.39
CA GLY A 576 42.64 26.85 8.25
C GLY A 576 41.70 26.97 9.45
N PHE A 577 40.61 26.21 9.43
CA PHE A 577 39.54 26.26 10.43
C PHE A 577 39.58 25.06 11.38
N ALA A 578 38.87 25.15 12.50
CA ALA A 578 38.67 23.99 13.37
C ALA A 578 37.87 22.89 12.63
N PRO A 579 37.93 21.62 13.07
CA PRO A 579 37.07 20.58 12.55
C PRO A 579 35.59 20.95 12.64
N ASP A 580 34.83 20.67 11.59
CA ASP A 580 33.37 20.74 11.68
C ASP A 580 32.88 19.68 12.66
N VAL A 581 31.87 20.06 13.45
CA VAL A 581 31.18 19.22 14.43
C VAL A 581 29.69 19.12 14.16
N THR A 582 29.19 19.86 13.17
CA THR A 582 27.80 19.90 12.76
C THR A 582 27.58 18.88 11.66
N PRO A 583 26.75 17.84 11.86
CA PRO A 583 26.44 16.90 10.79
C PRO A 583 25.74 17.60 9.60
N PRO A 584 25.90 17.07 8.38
CA PRO A 584 25.23 17.63 7.21
C PRO A 584 23.71 17.54 7.37
N GLN A 585 23.00 18.46 6.71
CA GLN A 585 21.55 18.46 6.64
C GLN A 585 21.08 17.65 5.44
N THR A 586 19.94 16.97 5.56
CA THR A 586 19.45 16.09 4.50
C THR A 586 17.96 16.19 4.27
N THR A 587 17.57 16.06 3.01
CA THR A 587 16.22 15.76 2.58
C THR A 587 16.19 14.35 1.97
N LEU A 588 15.07 13.66 2.14
CA LEU A 588 14.83 12.35 1.51
C LEU A 588 13.34 12.22 1.26
N SER A 589 12.99 11.91 0.03
CA SER A 589 11.65 11.55 -0.41
C SER A 589 11.75 10.29 -1.24
N CYS A 590 10.88 9.31 -0.97
CA CYS A 590 10.83 8.07 -1.74
C CYS A 590 9.37 7.77 -2.08
N LEU A 591 9.15 7.28 -3.29
CA LEU A 591 7.84 6.87 -3.78
C LEU A 591 7.98 5.66 -4.69
N GLN A 592 6.93 4.87 -4.80
CA GLN A 592 6.88 3.79 -5.78
C GLN A 592 6.68 4.37 -7.18
N VAL A 593 7.54 3.96 -8.13
CA VAL A 593 7.38 4.21 -9.56
C VAL A 593 7.36 2.86 -10.25
N ASP A 594 6.24 2.53 -10.91
CA ASP A 594 5.99 1.21 -11.47
C ASP A 594 6.23 0.09 -10.44
N ARG A 595 7.22 -0.79 -10.67
CA ARG A 595 7.58 -1.91 -9.79
C ARG A 595 8.76 -1.62 -8.88
N ASP A 596 9.30 -0.41 -8.94
CA ASP A 596 10.53 0.02 -8.31
C ASP A 596 10.27 1.16 -7.31
N ILE A 597 11.29 1.53 -6.53
CA ILE A 597 11.22 2.65 -5.60
C ILE A 597 12.15 3.74 -6.11
N GLU A 598 11.62 4.91 -6.43
CA GLU A 598 12.43 6.09 -6.72
C GLU A 598 12.63 6.90 -5.44
N CYS A 599 13.88 7.20 -5.12
CA CYS A 599 14.26 8.04 -3.99
C CYS A 599 15.04 9.26 -4.49
N SER A 600 14.62 10.45 -4.07
CA SER A 600 15.34 11.70 -4.32
C SER A 600 15.62 12.45 -3.04
N GLY A 601 16.69 13.23 -3.04
CA GLY A 601 17.11 13.99 -1.87
C GLY A 601 18.28 14.91 -2.15
N THR A 602 18.52 15.77 -1.18
CA THR A 602 19.62 16.73 -1.17
C THR A 602 20.35 16.64 0.16
N ILE A 603 21.67 16.83 0.12
CA ILE A 603 22.58 16.86 1.27
C ILE A 603 23.25 18.22 1.24
N THR A 604 23.26 18.93 2.36
CA THR A 604 23.88 20.25 2.45
C THR A 604 24.72 20.37 3.71
N ASP A 605 25.82 21.10 3.59
CA ASP A 605 26.75 21.41 4.66
C ASP A 605 27.09 22.88 4.55
N ALA A 606 26.96 23.62 5.65
CA ALA A 606 27.12 25.07 5.66
C ALA A 606 28.59 25.49 5.75
N GLU A 607 29.46 24.66 6.32
CA GLU A 607 30.87 24.99 6.52
C GLU A 607 31.72 24.53 5.34
N ILE A 608 31.49 23.31 4.85
CA ILE A 608 32.27 22.72 3.75
C ILE A 608 31.34 22.13 2.67
N PRO A 609 30.75 22.97 1.81
CA PRO A 609 29.83 22.52 0.77
C PRO A 609 30.49 21.51 -0.19
N ASN A 610 29.77 20.43 -0.49
CA ASN A 610 30.11 19.38 -1.46
C ASN A 610 31.41 18.62 -1.19
N GLN A 611 31.86 18.53 0.07
CA GLN A 611 33.05 17.74 0.42
C GLN A 611 32.72 16.64 1.43
N TYR A 612 33.05 15.41 1.09
CA TYR A 612 32.86 14.22 1.91
C TYR A 612 33.93 13.18 1.58
N ASN A 613 34.27 12.33 2.54
CA ASN A 613 35.22 11.22 2.34
C ASN A 613 34.53 9.86 2.30
N THR A 614 33.37 9.75 2.92
CA THR A 614 32.50 8.57 2.84
C THR A 614 31.32 8.94 1.94
N PRO A 615 31.17 8.31 0.76
CA PRO A 615 30.03 8.57 -0.11
C PRO A 615 28.70 8.36 0.63
N PRO A 616 27.70 9.23 0.43
CA PRO A 616 26.37 9.03 1.00
C PRO A 616 25.77 7.69 0.55
N GLN A 617 24.96 7.10 1.42
CA GLN A 617 24.39 5.78 1.21
C GLN A 617 22.88 5.79 1.45
N LEU A 618 22.15 5.08 0.59
CA LEU A 618 20.75 4.76 0.80
C LEU A 618 20.63 3.30 1.21
N VAL A 619 20.15 3.06 2.43
CA VAL A 619 20.03 1.73 3.05
C VAL A 619 18.56 1.34 3.11
N VAL A 620 18.22 0.19 2.53
CA VAL A 620 16.85 -0.37 2.53
C VAL A 620 16.75 -1.46 3.60
N ASP A 621 15.70 -1.43 4.41
CA ASP A 621 15.33 -2.44 5.41
C ASP A 621 16.47 -2.89 6.31
N GLY A 622 17.19 -1.91 6.88
CA GLY A 622 18.27 -2.17 7.83
C GLY A 622 19.52 -2.81 7.22
N GLY A 623 19.68 -2.80 5.89
CA GLY A 623 20.88 -3.29 5.20
C GLY A 623 20.65 -4.39 4.18
N ALA A 624 19.40 -4.78 3.93
CA ALA A 624 19.07 -5.78 2.90
C ALA A 624 19.54 -5.36 1.49
N LEU A 625 19.48 -4.05 1.23
CA LEU A 625 20.11 -3.40 0.07
C LEU A 625 20.79 -2.12 0.53
N THR A 626 21.99 -1.84 0.02
CA THR A 626 22.71 -0.57 0.24
C THR A 626 23.19 -0.04 -1.09
N VAL A 627 22.79 1.19 -1.43
CA VAL A 627 23.19 1.88 -2.65
C VAL A 627 24.09 3.05 -2.29
N THR A 628 25.25 3.13 -2.94
CA THR A 628 26.17 4.26 -2.81
C THR A 628 25.77 5.36 -3.78
N LEU A 629 25.56 6.57 -3.28
CA LEU A 629 25.14 7.73 -4.05
C LEU A 629 26.34 8.43 -4.70
N SER A 630 26.12 9.01 -5.87
CA SER A 630 27.16 9.69 -6.67
C SER A 630 27.47 11.12 -6.21
N GLY A 631 26.59 11.73 -5.41
CA GLY A 631 26.70 13.13 -5.02
C GLY A 631 25.74 13.52 -3.90
N TRP A 632 25.76 14.81 -3.57
CA TRP A 632 24.90 15.41 -2.55
C TRP A 632 23.48 15.72 -3.04
N ASP A 633 23.29 15.87 -4.35
CA ASP A 633 21.98 15.85 -4.98
C ASP A 633 21.82 14.54 -5.74
N PHE A 634 20.74 13.81 -5.48
CA PHE A 634 20.53 12.50 -6.08
C PHE A 634 19.05 12.22 -6.38
N THR A 635 18.85 11.41 -7.43
CA THR A 635 17.63 10.66 -7.71
C THR A 635 18.07 9.25 -8.07
N GLU A 636 17.66 8.27 -7.29
CA GLU A 636 18.03 6.87 -7.48
C GLU A 636 16.79 6.01 -7.65
N LEU A 637 16.80 5.15 -8.66
CA LEU A 637 15.78 4.15 -8.89
C LEU A 637 16.25 2.80 -8.34
N LEU A 638 15.63 2.37 -7.25
CA LEU A 638 15.91 1.10 -6.59
C LEU A 638 15.03 0.01 -7.17
N SER A 639 15.65 -1.03 -7.74
CA SER A 639 14.87 -2.14 -8.27
C SER A 639 14.08 -2.83 -7.17
N GLY A 640 12.76 -2.87 -7.33
CA GLY A 640 11.86 -3.56 -6.43
C GLY A 640 11.82 -5.06 -6.68
N ALA A 641 12.46 -5.61 -7.72
CA ALA A 641 12.33 -7.02 -8.14
C ALA A 641 12.52 -8.03 -6.99
N THR A 642 13.45 -7.77 -6.07
CA THR A 642 13.76 -8.64 -4.91
C THR A 642 13.04 -8.25 -3.62
N LEU A 643 12.36 -7.10 -3.59
CA LEU A 643 11.60 -6.61 -2.43
C LEU A 643 10.21 -7.26 -2.38
N ALA A 644 9.71 -7.57 -1.18
CA ALA A 644 8.35 -8.08 -1.02
C ALA A 644 7.29 -6.99 -1.27
N SER A 645 6.01 -7.36 -1.37
CA SER A 645 4.93 -6.36 -1.25
C SER A 645 4.84 -5.91 0.21
N GLY A 646 4.62 -4.62 0.46
CA GLY A 646 4.46 -4.07 1.81
C GLY A 646 5.32 -2.83 2.09
N THR A 647 5.44 -2.47 3.35
CA THR A 647 6.19 -1.27 3.77
C THR A 647 7.69 -1.55 3.83
N HIS A 648 8.46 -0.72 3.13
CA HIS A 648 9.91 -0.69 3.15
C HIS A 648 10.42 0.57 3.84
N THR A 649 11.53 0.44 4.55
CA THR A 649 12.22 1.55 5.23
C THR A 649 13.45 1.95 4.45
N LEU A 650 13.52 3.21 4.03
CA LEU A 650 14.67 3.78 3.33
C LEU A 650 15.39 4.76 4.24
N GLN A 651 16.68 4.52 4.46
CA GLN A 651 17.51 5.30 5.35
C GLN A 651 18.67 5.91 4.56
N LEU A 652 18.65 7.23 4.38
CA LEU A 652 19.79 7.99 3.88
C LEU A 652 20.77 8.20 5.03
N LYS A 653 22.00 7.74 4.83
CA LYS A 653 23.17 8.04 5.68
C LYS A 653 24.11 8.94 4.88
N ALA A 654 24.47 10.07 5.46
CA ALA A 654 25.41 10.99 4.85
C ALA A 654 26.45 11.43 5.86
N TRP A 655 27.69 11.57 5.40
CA TRP A 655 28.83 12.01 6.19
C TRP A 655 29.41 13.25 5.53
N ASP A 656 29.83 14.21 6.34
CA ASP A 656 30.63 15.35 5.87
C ASP A 656 32.12 14.97 5.74
N TYR A 657 32.95 15.97 5.45
CA TYR A 657 34.41 15.82 5.39
C TYR A 657 35.04 15.32 6.70
N TRP A 658 34.46 15.70 7.84
CA TRP A 658 34.93 15.33 9.19
C TRP A 658 34.30 14.04 9.72
N ASN A 659 33.54 13.33 8.88
CA ASN A 659 32.85 12.09 9.18
C ASN A 659 31.73 12.24 10.24
N ASN A 660 31.15 13.43 10.38
CA ASN A 660 29.94 13.62 11.17
C ASN A 660 28.76 13.03 10.41
N LEU A 661 28.08 12.05 11.02
CA LEU A 661 26.98 11.31 10.39
C LEU A 661 25.64 12.00 10.65
N THR A 662 24.87 12.16 9.59
CA THR A 662 23.43 12.42 9.65
C THR A 662 22.65 11.23 9.11
N THR A 663 21.44 11.02 9.59
CA THR A 663 20.58 9.93 9.14
C THR A 663 19.14 10.41 9.00
N ARG A 664 18.56 10.18 7.82
CA ARG A 664 17.15 10.46 7.52
C ARG A 664 16.47 9.19 7.08
N THR A 665 15.34 8.87 7.70
CA THR A 665 14.57 7.67 7.38
C THR A 665 13.19 8.06 6.88
N VAL A 666 12.75 7.41 5.80
CA VAL A 666 11.37 7.47 5.27
C VAL A 666 10.86 6.06 5.05
N SER A 667 9.54 5.94 4.89
CA SER A 667 8.91 4.67 4.55
C SER A 667 8.14 4.81 3.25
N VAL A 668 8.23 3.79 2.40
CA VAL A 668 7.43 3.65 1.19
C VAL A 668 6.65 2.36 1.27
N VAL A 669 5.42 2.35 0.76
CA VAL A 669 4.66 1.11 0.58
C VAL A 669 4.86 0.69 -0.87
N LEU A 670 5.35 -0.53 -1.08
CA LEU A 670 5.51 -1.14 -2.38
C LEU A 670 4.33 -2.06 -2.64
N ASP A 671 3.42 -1.65 -3.52
CA ASP A 671 2.27 -2.44 -3.95
C ASP A 671 2.63 -3.30 -5.16
N LYS A 672 2.47 -4.61 -5.01
CA LYS A 672 2.66 -5.61 -6.07
C LYS A 672 1.44 -6.47 -6.29
N THR A 673 0.31 -6.09 -5.71
CA THR A 673 -0.93 -6.84 -5.75
C THR A 673 -1.89 -6.19 -6.71
N GLY A 674 -2.52 -6.97 -7.58
CA GLY A 674 -3.56 -6.43 -8.46
C GLY A 674 -4.82 -6.07 -7.68
N PRO A 675 -5.70 -5.20 -8.21
CA PRO A 675 -6.94 -4.80 -7.57
C PRO A 675 -7.83 -5.96 -7.16
N THR A 676 -8.54 -5.84 -6.04
CA THR A 676 -9.66 -6.76 -5.75
C THR A 676 -10.83 -6.38 -6.66
N ALA A 677 -11.31 -7.31 -7.49
CA ALA A 677 -12.35 -7.02 -8.47
C ALA A 677 -13.40 -8.13 -8.59
N SER A 678 -14.61 -7.74 -8.97
CA SER A 678 -15.71 -8.65 -9.32
C SER A 678 -16.48 -8.10 -10.52
N VAL A 679 -17.10 -9.00 -11.29
CA VAL A 679 -17.87 -8.66 -12.48
C VAL A 679 -19.32 -9.09 -12.33
N THR A 680 -20.24 -8.22 -12.73
CA THR A 680 -21.67 -8.53 -12.85
C THR A 680 -22.14 -8.32 -14.28
N ARG A 681 -23.08 -9.15 -14.73
CA ARG A 681 -23.72 -9.03 -16.04
C ARG A 681 -25.16 -8.55 -15.85
N SER A 682 -25.54 -7.51 -16.59
CA SER A 682 -26.91 -7.02 -16.72
C SER A 682 -27.26 -6.79 -18.19
N GLY A 683 -28.45 -6.25 -18.47
CA GLY A 683 -28.90 -5.94 -19.83
C GLY A 683 -29.43 -7.16 -20.62
N PRO A 684 -30.06 -6.90 -21.77
CA PRO A 684 -30.65 -7.93 -22.61
C PRO A 684 -29.56 -8.87 -23.19
N PRO A 685 -29.92 -10.10 -23.60
CA PRO A 685 -28.97 -11.10 -24.08
C PRO A 685 -28.04 -10.65 -25.22
N LYS A 686 -28.56 -9.86 -26.16
CA LYS A 686 -27.80 -9.37 -27.33
C LYS A 686 -27.10 -8.03 -27.16
N GLU A 687 -27.41 -7.31 -26.08
CA GLU A 687 -26.72 -6.08 -25.67
C GLU A 687 -26.35 -6.16 -24.19
N PRO A 688 -25.51 -7.15 -23.79
CA PRO A 688 -25.12 -7.31 -22.40
C PRO A 688 -24.32 -6.09 -21.92
N ARG A 689 -24.52 -5.75 -20.65
CA ARG A 689 -23.68 -4.82 -19.90
C ARG A 689 -22.86 -5.61 -18.88
N LEU A 690 -21.54 -5.54 -18.97
CA LEU A 690 -20.63 -6.02 -17.93
C LEU A 690 -20.22 -4.85 -17.06
N SER A 691 -20.41 -4.98 -15.75
CA SER A 691 -20.06 -3.95 -14.76
C SER A 691 -19.03 -4.52 -13.79
N VAL A 692 -17.85 -3.91 -13.75
CA VAL A 692 -16.77 -4.28 -12.84
C VAL A 692 -16.79 -3.40 -11.60
N THR A 693 -16.86 -4.04 -10.44
CA THR A 693 -16.59 -3.38 -9.15
C THR A 693 -15.19 -3.74 -8.73
N ALA A 694 -14.30 -2.75 -8.69
CA ALA A 694 -12.90 -2.92 -8.32
C ALA A 694 -12.52 -1.94 -7.22
N SER A 695 -11.64 -2.40 -6.33
CA SER A 695 -11.05 -1.59 -5.27
C SER A 695 -9.60 -2.01 -5.06
N ASP A 696 -8.73 -1.02 -4.89
CA ASP A 696 -7.33 -1.21 -4.60
C ASP A 696 -6.85 -0.12 -3.64
N ALA A 697 -5.88 -0.40 -2.77
CA ALA A 697 -5.35 0.57 -1.81
C ALA A 697 -4.57 1.69 -2.50
N SER A 698 -3.88 1.37 -3.60
CA SER A 698 -3.16 2.30 -4.46
C SER A 698 -4.08 2.98 -5.48
N GLY A 699 -5.27 2.43 -5.68
CA GLY A 699 -6.28 2.94 -6.61
C GLY A 699 -6.30 2.17 -7.93
N VAL A 700 -7.45 2.20 -8.61
CA VAL A 700 -7.66 1.47 -9.87
C VAL A 700 -7.43 2.42 -11.04
N LEU A 701 -6.52 2.07 -11.95
CA LEU A 701 -6.15 2.87 -13.11
C LEU A 701 -7.14 2.69 -14.27
N MET A 702 -7.42 1.44 -14.63
CA MET A 702 -8.24 1.12 -15.79
C MET A 702 -8.78 -0.30 -15.79
N VAL A 703 -9.84 -0.53 -16.57
CA VAL A 703 -10.38 -1.84 -16.89
C VAL A 703 -10.43 -2.03 -18.40
N GLU A 704 -9.82 -3.11 -18.89
CA GLU A 704 -9.94 -3.57 -20.27
C GLU A 704 -10.94 -4.73 -20.35
N PHE A 705 -11.77 -4.75 -21.40
CA PHE A 705 -12.69 -5.84 -21.69
C PHE A 705 -12.29 -6.50 -23.00
N LYS A 706 -11.90 -7.78 -22.96
CA LYS A 706 -11.32 -8.51 -24.08
C LYS A 706 -12.08 -9.80 -24.36
N LYS A 707 -12.18 -10.16 -25.64
CA LYS A 707 -12.58 -11.49 -26.13
C LYS A 707 -11.37 -12.10 -26.81
N GLY A 708 -10.74 -13.08 -26.18
CA GLY A 708 -9.41 -13.54 -26.60
C GLY A 708 -8.40 -12.39 -26.48
N THR A 709 -7.74 -12.03 -27.58
CA THR A 709 -6.79 -10.90 -27.62
C THR A 709 -7.40 -9.57 -28.10
N GLN A 710 -8.68 -9.56 -28.48
CA GLN A 710 -9.34 -8.39 -29.08
C GLN A 710 -10.16 -7.61 -28.05
N ASP A 711 -10.00 -6.29 -28.00
CA ASP A 711 -10.83 -5.39 -27.21
C ASP A 711 -12.27 -5.36 -27.77
N ILE A 712 -13.25 -5.59 -26.89
CA ILE A 712 -14.68 -5.54 -27.28
C ILE A 712 -15.29 -4.14 -27.11
N VAL A 713 -14.68 -3.30 -26.27
CA VAL A 713 -15.00 -1.87 -26.08
C VAL A 713 -13.70 -1.10 -25.78
N PRO A 714 -13.67 0.24 -25.90
CA PRO A 714 -12.55 1.04 -25.43
C PRO A 714 -12.27 0.85 -23.93
N THR A 715 -11.00 0.94 -23.53
CA THR A 715 -10.56 0.89 -22.13
C THR A 715 -11.26 1.93 -21.27
N VAL A 716 -11.68 1.54 -20.07
CA VAL A 716 -12.41 2.41 -19.13
C VAL A 716 -11.48 2.86 -18.01
N PHE A 717 -11.23 4.16 -17.89
CA PHE A 717 -10.25 4.76 -16.97
C PHE A 717 -10.85 5.29 -15.66
N SER A 718 -12.18 5.27 -15.52
CA SER A 718 -12.85 5.76 -14.31
C SER A 718 -14.18 5.03 -14.05
N PRO A 719 -14.59 4.90 -12.78
CA PRO A 719 -15.86 4.25 -12.46
C PRO A 719 -17.08 5.11 -12.89
N PRO A 720 -18.22 4.48 -13.23
CA PRO A 720 -18.44 3.03 -13.24
C PRO A 720 -17.71 2.32 -14.39
N TYR A 721 -17.02 1.21 -14.08
CA TYR A 721 -16.29 0.41 -15.05
C TYR A 721 -17.24 -0.52 -15.81
N ASP A 722 -18.00 0.08 -16.71
CA ASP A 722 -19.05 -0.57 -17.48
C ASP A 722 -18.69 -0.74 -18.95
N ALA A 723 -18.99 -1.92 -19.50
CA ALA A 723 -18.92 -2.19 -20.93
C ALA A 723 -20.29 -2.62 -21.45
N LEU A 724 -20.85 -1.83 -22.37
CA LEU A 724 -22.03 -2.19 -23.16
C LEU A 724 -21.58 -2.51 -24.59
N PHE A 725 -21.93 -3.69 -25.09
CA PHE A 725 -21.55 -4.13 -26.43
C PHE A 725 -22.64 -5.00 -27.06
N ASN A 726 -22.63 -5.10 -28.39
CA ASN A 726 -23.63 -5.83 -29.17
C ASN A 726 -23.06 -7.16 -29.65
N THR A 727 -23.76 -8.27 -29.36
CA THR A 727 -23.35 -9.62 -29.74
C THR A 727 -24.13 -10.18 -30.94
N SER A 728 -24.96 -9.37 -31.62
CA SER A 728 -25.84 -9.82 -32.72
C SER A 728 -25.10 -10.39 -33.93
N THR A 729 -23.82 -10.06 -34.11
CA THR A 729 -22.94 -10.55 -35.17
C THR A 729 -21.96 -11.63 -34.70
N TRP A 730 -21.95 -11.95 -33.41
CA TRP A 730 -21.06 -12.97 -32.87
C TRP A 730 -21.59 -14.36 -33.21
N THR A 731 -20.68 -15.32 -33.37
CA THR A 731 -21.04 -16.73 -33.52
C THR A 731 -21.69 -17.27 -32.26
N ASP A 732 -22.61 -18.22 -32.42
CA ASP A 732 -23.27 -18.86 -31.28
C ASP A 732 -22.28 -19.67 -30.43
N GLY A 733 -22.60 -19.79 -29.14
CA GLY A 733 -21.79 -20.51 -28.17
C GLY A 733 -21.45 -19.68 -26.94
N THR A 734 -20.53 -20.19 -26.12
CA THR A 734 -20.04 -19.47 -24.94
C THR A 734 -18.69 -18.83 -25.25
N HIS A 735 -18.60 -17.52 -25.10
CA HIS A 735 -17.38 -16.75 -25.27
C HIS A 735 -16.81 -16.39 -23.90
N ASP A 736 -15.52 -16.67 -23.68
CA ASP A 736 -14.83 -16.21 -22.47
C ASP A 736 -14.41 -14.75 -22.64
N ILE A 737 -14.98 -13.90 -21.79
CA ILE A 737 -14.64 -12.48 -21.73
C ILE A 737 -13.63 -12.28 -20.60
N THR A 738 -12.43 -11.84 -20.97
CA THR A 738 -11.35 -11.52 -20.05
C THR A 738 -11.45 -10.05 -19.65
N LEU A 739 -11.46 -9.76 -18.36
CA LEU A 739 -11.46 -8.41 -17.82
C LEU A 739 -10.15 -8.18 -17.08
N ASN A 740 -9.29 -7.32 -17.62
CA ASN A 740 -8.02 -6.97 -17.00
C ASN A 740 -8.22 -5.68 -16.20
N VAL A 741 -8.13 -5.77 -14.88
CA VAL A 741 -8.28 -4.64 -13.95
C VAL A 741 -6.90 -4.25 -13.47
N PHE A 742 -6.44 -3.05 -13.84
CA PHE A 742 -5.11 -2.54 -13.50
C PHE A 742 -5.19 -1.52 -12.37
N ASP A 743 -4.24 -1.58 -11.44
CA ASP A 743 -3.99 -0.48 -10.50
C ASP A 743 -3.10 0.62 -11.13
N VAL A 744 -2.82 1.66 -10.36
CA VAL A 744 -1.95 2.78 -10.78
C VAL A 744 -0.48 2.43 -10.97
N TYR A 745 -0.04 1.26 -10.48
CA TYR A 745 1.34 0.75 -10.58
C TYR A 745 1.48 -0.37 -11.62
N GLY A 746 0.42 -0.67 -12.37
CA GLY A 746 0.40 -1.67 -13.44
C GLY A 746 0.23 -3.11 -12.96
N ASN A 747 -0.10 -3.36 -11.69
CA ASN A 747 -0.50 -4.68 -11.22
C ASN A 747 -1.89 -5.01 -11.75
N VAL A 748 -2.10 -6.27 -12.15
CA VAL A 748 -3.31 -6.69 -12.87
C VAL A 748 -4.03 -7.82 -12.15
N THR A 749 -5.35 -7.66 -12.02
CA THR A 749 -6.27 -8.76 -11.70
C THR A 749 -7.04 -9.12 -12.96
N VAL A 750 -6.97 -10.39 -13.33
CA VAL A 750 -7.65 -10.93 -14.51
C VAL A 750 -8.90 -11.68 -14.07
N LEU A 751 -10.07 -11.21 -14.50
CA LEU A 751 -11.35 -11.90 -14.32
C LEU A 751 -11.77 -12.57 -15.62
N HIS A 752 -12.50 -13.67 -15.50
CA HIS A 752 -13.08 -14.39 -16.62
C HIS A 752 -14.61 -14.43 -16.48
N HIS A 753 -15.33 -14.08 -17.54
CA HIS A 753 -16.78 -14.11 -17.59
C HIS A 753 -17.27 -14.89 -18.81
N ALA A 754 -17.89 -16.05 -18.57
CA ALA A 754 -18.48 -16.87 -19.61
C ALA A 754 -19.78 -16.26 -20.13
N LEU A 755 -19.72 -15.62 -21.30
CA LEU A 755 -20.86 -14.99 -21.96
C LEU A 755 -21.47 -15.93 -23.00
N LYS A 756 -22.69 -16.40 -22.77
CA LYS A 756 -23.48 -17.13 -23.76
C LYS A 756 -24.03 -16.19 -24.82
N VAL A 757 -23.92 -16.59 -26.09
CA VAL A 757 -24.50 -15.90 -27.25
C VAL A 757 -25.29 -16.90 -28.09
N ASP A 758 -26.50 -16.50 -28.49
CA ASP A 758 -27.32 -17.21 -29.44
C ASP A 758 -28.04 -16.23 -30.39
N ASN A 759 -27.71 -16.31 -31.66
CA ASN A 759 -28.30 -15.55 -32.75
C ASN A 759 -29.06 -16.43 -33.76
N THR A 760 -29.12 -17.74 -33.53
CA THR A 760 -29.86 -18.67 -34.38
C THR A 760 -31.33 -18.68 -34.01
N ARG A 761 -32.21 -18.82 -35.01
CA ARG A 761 -33.66 -18.88 -34.78
C ARG A 761 -34.08 -20.30 -34.41
N PRO A 762 -35.09 -20.46 -33.53
CA PRO A 762 -35.71 -21.76 -33.26
C PRO A 762 -36.20 -22.45 -34.53
N THR A 763 -35.93 -23.75 -34.63
CA THR A 763 -36.55 -24.60 -35.65
C THR A 763 -37.89 -25.09 -35.13
N VAL A 764 -38.96 -24.81 -35.89
CA VAL A 764 -40.34 -25.13 -35.50
C VAL A 764 -40.97 -26.02 -36.57
N ALA A 765 -41.56 -27.14 -36.15
CA ALA A 765 -42.44 -27.95 -36.98
C ALA A 765 -43.83 -28.03 -36.33
N MET A 766 -44.86 -28.09 -37.17
CA MET A 766 -46.26 -28.00 -36.73
C MET A 766 -47.09 -29.07 -37.43
N THR A 767 -47.99 -29.70 -36.67
CA THR A 767 -48.97 -30.67 -37.16
C THR A 767 -50.34 -30.36 -36.57
N VAL A 768 -51.40 -30.64 -37.34
CA VAL A 768 -52.79 -30.47 -36.89
C VAL A 768 -53.51 -31.81 -37.06
N SER A 769 -54.23 -32.25 -36.04
CA SER A 769 -54.91 -33.55 -36.02
C SER A 769 -56.29 -33.49 -35.35
N GLY A 770 -57.17 -34.42 -35.70
CA GLY A 770 -58.57 -34.50 -35.24
C GLY A 770 -59.55 -34.56 -36.41
N SER A 771 -60.66 -35.29 -36.24
CA SER A 771 -61.70 -35.44 -37.27
C SER A 771 -62.87 -34.47 -37.11
N ALA A 772 -62.97 -33.77 -35.98
CA ALA A 772 -63.95 -32.73 -35.69
C ALA A 772 -63.36 -31.70 -34.71
N PRO A 773 -63.87 -30.46 -34.66
CA PRO A 773 -63.44 -29.46 -33.69
C PRO A 773 -63.72 -29.84 -32.22
N PRO A 774 -62.90 -29.37 -31.25
CA PRO A 774 -61.65 -28.64 -31.46
C PRO A 774 -60.53 -29.55 -32.00
N PHE A 775 -59.78 -29.04 -32.99
CA PHE A 775 -58.61 -29.71 -33.57
C PHE A 775 -57.36 -29.50 -32.71
N SER A 776 -56.56 -30.55 -32.55
CA SER A 776 -55.30 -30.49 -31.80
C SER A 776 -54.19 -29.94 -32.69
N VAL A 777 -53.59 -28.84 -32.27
CA VAL A 777 -52.44 -28.22 -32.93
C VAL A 777 -51.19 -28.52 -32.10
N ASN A 778 -50.29 -29.33 -32.66
CA ASN A 778 -49.05 -29.74 -32.01
C ASN A 778 -47.85 -29.09 -32.68
N ALA A 779 -46.99 -28.44 -31.90
CA ALA A 779 -45.74 -27.86 -32.35
C ALA A 779 -44.56 -28.53 -31.67
N THR A 780 -43.56 -28.94 -32.45
CA THR A 780 -42.26 -29.41 -31.95
C THR A 780 -41.20 -28.38 -32.24
N VAL A 781 -40.41 -28.05 -31.23
CA VAL A 781 -39.41 -26.99 -31.27
C VAL A 781 -38.05 -27.55 -30.91
N SER A 782 -37.03 -27.18 -31.67
CA SER A 782 -35.63 -27.41 -31.35
C SER A 782 -34.86 -26.10 -31.44
N ASP A 783 -34.13 -25.77 -30.39
CA ASP A 783 -33.25 -24.61 -30.32
C ASP A 783 -32.10 -24.90 -29.34
N ALA A 784 -30.97 -24.21 -29.48
CA ALA A 784 -29.84 -24.35 -28.56
C ALA A 784 -30.07 -23.60 -27.24
N SER A 785 -30.90 -22.55 -27.28
CA SER A 785 -31.37 -21.78 -26.14
C SER A 785 -32.75 -22.23 -25.67
N GLU A 786 -33.08 -21.83 -24.44
CA GLU A 786 -34.39 -22.12 -23.87
C GLU A 786 -35.49 -21.39 -24.64
N VAL A 787 -36.62 -22.07 -24.86
CA VAL A 787 -37.81 -21.45 -25.44
C VAL A 787 -38.55 -20.68 -24.36
N THR A 788 -38.84 -19.40 -24.60
CA THR A 788 -39.51 -18.53 -23.62
C THR A 788 -40.96 -18.26 -23.95
N ARG A 789 -41.34 -18.30 -25.23
CA ARG A 789 -42.71 -18.03 -25.66
C ARG A 789 -43.07 -18.75 -26.94
N VAL A 790 -44.24 -19.38 -26.96
CA VAL A 790 -44.86 -19.97 -28.17
C VAL A 790 -46.26 -19.41 -28.32
N ASP A 791 -46.50 -18.70 -29.42
CA ASP A 791 -47.82 -18.17 -29.77
C ASP A 791 -48.43 -19.00 -30.92
N PHE A 792 -49.58 -19.60 -30.66
CA PHE A 792 -50.45 -20.20 -31.68
C PHE A 792 -51.40 -19.13 -32.20
N LYS A 793 -51.39 -18.91 -33.52
CA LYS A 793 -52.12 -17.82 -34.18
C LYS A 793 -52.98 -18.35 -35.32
N MET A 794 -54.17 -17.77 -35.49
CA MET A 794 -55.03 -17.94 -36.68
C MET A 794 -54.99 -16.61 -37.42
N ASP A 795 -54.53 -16.60 -38.68
CA ASP A 795 -54.37 -15.39 -39.50
C ASP A 795 -53.67 -14.24 -38.74
N MET A 796 -52.57 -14.59 -38.05
CA MET A 796 -51.76 -13.71 -37.21
C MET A 796 -52.38 -13.26 -35.88
N LEU A 797 -53.63 -13.60 -35.57
CA LEU A 797 -54.25 -13.34 -34.28
C LEU A 797 -53.98 -14.50 -33.30
N VAL A 798 -53.42 -14.20 -32.12
CA VAL A 798 -53.08 -15.20 -31.10
C VAL A 798 -54.35 -15.77 -30.47
N PHE A 799 -54.50 -17.09 -30.47
CA PHE A 799 -55.57 -17.80 -29.76
C PHE A 799 -55.05 -18.66 -28.59
N ALA A 800 -53.75 -18.96 -28.55
CA ALA A 800 -53.12 -19.59 -27.39
C ALA A 800 -51.64 -19.19 -27.26
N THR A 801 -51.16 -19.03 -26.04
CA THR A 801 -49.74 -18.79 -25.73
C THR A 801 -49.24 -19.83 -24.72
N ARG A 802 -47.97 -20.22 -24.83
CA ARG A 802 -47.23 -21.04 -23.86
C ARG A 802 -45.93 -20.32 -23.51
N THR A 803 -45.56 -20.33 -22.24
CA THR A 803 -44.38 -19.60 -21.70
C THR A 803 -43.43 -20.50 -20.91
N ASN A 804 -43.67 -21.81 -20.91
CA ASN A 804 -42.81 -22.80 -20.30
C ASN A 804 -41.76 -23.29 -21.30
N ASN A 805 -40.56 -23.65 -20.82
CA ASN A 805 -39.55 -24.28 -21.67
C ASN A 805 -39.91 -25.76 -21.91
N ALA A 806 -40.14 -26.12 -23.17
CA ALA A 806 -40.41 -27.47 -23.62
C ALA A 806 -39.99 -27.63 -25.10
N THR A 807 -39.80 -28.88 -25.52
CA THR A 807 -39.55 -29.23 -26.93
C THR A 807 -40.83 -29.52 -27.72
N SER A 808 -41.99 -29.54 -27.04
CA SER A 808 -43.29 -29.71 -27.67
C SER A 808 -44.38 -28.92 -26.96
N TYR A 809 -45.34 -28.42 -27.75
CA TYR A 809 -46.43 -27.58 -27.30
C TYR A 809 -47.73 -28.00 -28.00
N GLN A 810 -48.84 -27.85 -27.28
CA GLN A 810 -50.17 -28.17 -27.81
C GLN A 810 -51.15 -27.04 -27.55
N ALA A 811 -52.03 -26.79 -28.52
CA ALA A 811 -53.18 -25.92 -28.42
C ALA A 811 -54.41 -26.57 -29.10
N GLN A 812 -55.59 -26.08 -28.76
CA GLN A 812 -56.85 -26.51 -29.36
C GLN A 812 -57.39 -25.40 -30.25
N TYR A 813 -57.85 -25.75 -31.45
CA TYR A 813 -58.37 -24.82 -32.45
C TYR A 813 -59.79 -25.18 -32.86
N SER A 814 -60.72 -24.25 -32.72
CA SER A 814 -62.09 -24.35 -33.26
C SER A 814 -62.29 -23.31 -34.35
N PRO A 815 -62.73 -23.69 -35.56
CA PRO A 815 -63.13 -22.74 -36.59
C PRO A 815 -64.29 -21.86 -36.12
N SER A 816 -64.31 -20.59 -36.54
CA SER A 816 -65.36 -19.62 -36.19
C SER A 816 -66.29 -19.28 -37.36
N ASP A 817 -65.87 -19.62 -38.58
CA ASP A 817 -66.60 -19.36 -39.82
C ASP A 817 -66.16 -20.33 -40.93
N ALA A 818 -66.76 -20.19 -42.12
CA ALA A 818 -66.55 -21.08 -43.27
C ALA A 818 -65.32 -20.76 -44.14
N LEU A 819 -64.58 -19.69 -43.83
CA LEU A 819 -63.44 -19.22 -44.64
C LEU A 819 -62.21 -20.13 -44.46
N SER A 820 -61.31 -20.07 -45.45
CA SER A 820 -59.99 -20.71 -45.31
C SER A 820 -59.09 -19.82 -44.45
N HIS A 821 -58.61 -20.34 -43.33
CA HIS A 821 -57.63 -19.69 -42.47
C HIS A 821 -56.29 -20.42 -42.50
N ASN A 822 -55.22 -19.75 -42.07
CA ASN A 822 -53.92 -20.36 -41.81
C ASN A 822 -53.58 -20.30 -40.32
N LEU A 823 -53.12 -21.44 -39.80
CA LEU A 823 -52.58 -21.53 -38.45
C LEU A 823 -51.07 -21.30 -38.49
N HIS A 824 -50.59 -20.46 -37.59
CA HIS A 824 -49.17 -20.20 -37.38
C HIS A 824 -48.77 -20.59 -35.96
N VAL A 825 -47.54 -21.06 -35.82
CA VAL A 825 -46.88 -21.16 -34.52
C VAL A 825 -45.61 -20.33 -34.58
N GLU A 826 -45.57 -19.24 -33.82
CA GLU A 826 -44.39 -18.39 -33.64
C GLU A 826 -43.73 -18.73 -32.31
N VAL A 827 -42.46 -19.11 -32.36
CA VAL A 827 -41.67 -19.49 -31.19
C VAL A 827 -40.56 -18.48 -30.99
N THR A 828 -40.41 -18.01 -29.75
CA THR A 828 -39.37 -17.08 -29.31
C THR A 828 -38.49 -17.78 -28.28
N ASP A 829 -37.17 -17.75 -28.48
CA ASP A 829 -36.19 -18.25 -27.51
C ASP A 829 -35.85 -17.21 -26.42
N ALA A 830 -34.91 -17.56 -25.54
CA ALA A 830 -34.41 -16.70 -24.47
C ALA A 830 -33.59 -15.49 -24.95
N PHE A 831 -33.07 -15.53 -26.18
CA PHE A 831 -32.30 -14.45 -26.81
C PHE A 831 -33.14 -13.56 -27.72
N GLY A 832 -34.45 -13.84 -27.81
CA GLY A 832 -35.43 -13.10 -28.61
C GLY A 832 -35.47 -13.50 -30.08
N ASN A 833 -34.78 -14.57 -30.50
CA ASN A 833 -34.85 -15.07 -31.86
C ASN A 833 -36.20 -15.76 -32.11
N LYS A 834 -36.76 -15.58 -33.32
CA LYS A 834 -38.10 -16.05 -33.67
C LYS A 834 -38.11 -17.07 -34.79
N GLY A 835 -38.67 -18.24 -34.54
CA GLY A 835 -39.01 -19.26 -35.54
C GLY A 835 -40.52 -19.29 -35.82
N VAL A 836 -40.92 -19.57 -37.06
CA VAL A 836 -42.36 -19.64 -37.43
C VAL A 836 -42.61 -20.89 -38.27
N ALA A 837 -43.69 -21.62 -37.96
CA ALA A 837 -44.26 -22.66 -38.81
C ALA A 837 -45.70 -22.29 -39.21
N MET A 838 -46.13 -22.71 -40.41
CA MET A 838 -47.47 -22.45 -40.95
C MET A 838 -48.08 -23.72 -41.53
N VAL A 839 -49.36 -23.96 -41.23
CA VAL A 839 -50.18 -25.02 -41.83
C VAL A 839 -51.59 -24.46 -42.09
N ALA A 840 -52.28 -24.93 -43.14
CA ALA A 840 -53.67 -24.58 -43.39
C ALA A 840 -54.59 -25.03 -42.23
N ALA A 841 -55.53 -24.19 -41.82
CA ALA A 841 -56.48 -24.53 -40.76
C ALA A 841 -57.50 -25.57 -41.26
N PRO A 842 -57.74 -26.67 -40.52
CA PRO A 842 -58.84 -27.59 -40.84
C PRO A 842 -60.21 -26.91 -40.65
N ARG A 843 -61.20 -27.32 -41.46
CA ARG A 843 -62.58 -26.79 -41.43
C ARG A 843 -63.52 -27.69 -40.62
N ASP A 844 -64.56 -27.10 -40.02
CA ASP A 844 -65.66 -27.88 -39.43
C ASP A 844 -66.51 -28.51 -40.54
N GLN A 845 -66.72 -29.81 -40.47
CA GLN A 845 -67.53 -30.60 -41.41
C GLN A 845 -68.74 -31.25 -40.74
N THR A 846 -68.98 -30.98 -39.45
CA THR A 846 -70.08 -31.58 -38.69
C THR A 846 -71.33 -30.70 -38.76
N PRO A 847 -72.50 -31.22 -39.21
CA PRO A 847 -73.75 -30.47 -39.19
C PRO A 847 -74.37 -30.31 -37.79
N PRO A 848 -75.16 -29.24 -37.54
CA PRO A 848 -75.86 -29.00 -36.27
C PRO A 848 -76.71 -30.16 -35.77
N GLN A 849 -76.77 -30.37 -34.46
CA GLN A 849 -77.71 -31.30 -33.85
C GLN A 849 -79.06 -30.62 -33.56
N VAL A 850 -80.18 -31.32 -33.76
CA VAL A 850 -81.56 -30.81 -33.55
C VAL A 850 -82.44 -31.85 -32.85
N THR A 851 -83.24 -31.44 -31.87
CA THR A 851 -84.21 -32.29 -31.15
C THR A 851 -85.58 -31.62 -31.00
N ALA A 852 -86.70 -32.38 -31.02
CA ALA A 852 -88.06 -31.87 -30.81
C ALA A 852 -88.93 -32.80 -29.92
N SER A 853 -89.77 -32.24 -29.02
CA SER A 853 -90.65 -33.01 -28.10
C SER A 853 -92.06 -32.40 -27.95
N LYS A 854 -93.12 -33.24 -27.97
CA LYS A 854 -94.54 -32.84 -27.97
C LYS A 854 -95.23 -32.99 -26.61
N THR A 855 -96.09 -32.04 -26.25
CA THR A 855 -97.08 -32.16 -25.14
C THR A 855 -98.46 -31.65 -25.60
N GLN A 856 -99.55 -32.20 -25.07
CA GLN A 856 -100.93 -31.75 -25.37
C GLN A 856 -101.77 -31.63 -24.10
N VAL A 857 -102.54 -30.54 -23.99
CA VAL A 857 -103.50 -30.32 -22.89
C VAL A 857 -104.79 -29.82 -23.53
N GLY A 858 -105.83 -30.65 -23.54
CA GLY A 858 -107.05 -30.38 -24.30
C GLY A 858 -106.73 -30.18 -25.79
N SER A 859 -107.13 -29.04 -26.36
CA SER A 859 -106.94 -28.75 -27.79
C SER A 859 -105.61 -28.09 -28.17
N ILE A 860 -104.73 -27.82 -27.20
CA ILE A 860 -103.46 -27.11 -27.40
C ILE A 860 -102.30 -28.11 -27.51
N VAL A 861 -101.51 -28.02 -28.59
CA VAL A 861 -100.29 -28.82 -28.79
C VAL A 861 -99.07 -27.92 -28.67
N ARG A 862 -98.07 -28.34 -27.88
CA ARG A 862 -96.79 -27.66 -27.73
C ARG A 862 -95.65 -28.52 -28.23
N LEU A 863 -94.69 -27.91 -28.94
CA LEU A 863 -93.49 -28.56 -29.42
C LEU A 863 -92.23 -27.78 -28.99
N GLN A 864 -91.42 -28.37 -28.10
CA GLN A 864 -90.15 -27.81 -27.67
C GLN A 864 -89.03 -28.28 -28.61
N VAL A 865 -88.29 -27.34 -29.19
CA VAL A 865 -87.19 -27.58 -30.15
C VAL A 865 -85.87 -27.10 -29.55
N SER A 866 -84.77 -27.82 -29.75
CA SER A 866 -83.43 -27.42 -29.30
C SER A 866 -82.34 -27.75 -30.32
N THR A 867 -81.32 -26.89 -30.44
CA THR A 867 -80.23 -26.94 -31.42
C THR A 867 -78.86 -26.69 -30.79
N SER A 868 -77.80 -27.33 -31.33
CA SER A 868 -76.42 -27.14 -30.86
C SER A 868 -75.37 -27.52 -31.92
N ASP A 869 -74.24 -26.82 -31.97
CA ASP A 869 -73.09 -27.11 -32.85
C ASP A 869 -71.76 -26.55 -32.27
N THR A 870 -70.61 -27.11 -32.65
CA THR A 870 -69.27 -26.65 -32.24
C THR A 870 -68.82 -25.36 -32.91
N CYS A 871 -69.30 -25.07 -34.12
CA CYS A 871 -69.09 -23.81 -34.83
C CYS A 871 -70.26 -22.82 -34.62
N ASP A 872 -71.03 -23.00 -33.54
CA ASP A 872 -72.20 -22.20 -33.18
C ASP A 872 -73.31 -22.22 -34.24
N ILE A 873 -74.55 -21.97 -33.82
CA ILE A 873 -75.69 -21.97 -34.72
C ILE A 873 -75.78 -20.63 -35.46
N GLN A 874 -76.04 -20.68 -36.77
CA GLN A 874 -76.41 -19.51 -37.54
C GLN A 874 -77.90 -19.20 -37.31
N TYR A 875 -78.16 -18.07 -36.66
CA TYR A 875 -79.51 -17.57 -36.40
C TYR A 875 -79.95 -16.52 -37.45
N PRO A 876 -81.26 -16.42 -37.74
CA PRO A 876 -82.31 -17.33 -37.30
C PRO A 876 -82.34 -18.65 -38.10
N TYR A 877 -82.72 -19.76 -37.46
CA TYR A 877 -83.01 -21.02 -38.15
C TYR A 877 -84.51 -21.15 -38.43
N SER A 878 -84.93 -22.07 -39.30
CA SER A 878 -86.32 -22.14 -39.78
C SER A 878 -87.05 -23.38 -39.28
N LEU A 879 -88.25 -23.18 -38.70
CA LEU A 879 -89.14 -24.24 -38.22
C LEU A 879 -90.43 -24.28 -39.05
N TYR A 880 -90.81 -25.46 -39.53
CA TYR A 880 -91.99 -25.69 -40.34
C TYR A 880 -92.91 -26.73 -39.70
N VAL A 881 -94.22 -26.56 -39.89
CA VAL A 881 -95.21 -27.61 -39.66
C VAL A 881 -96.08 -27.74 -40.91
N ASP A 882 -96.24 -28.96 -41.40
CA ASP A 882 -96.93 -29.30 -42.66
C ASP A 882 -96.43 -28.45 -43.84
N ALA A 883 -95.11 -28.32 -43.96
CA ALA A 883 -94.41 -27.49 -44.94
C ALA A 883 -94.65 -25.96 -44.85
N ASN A 884 -95.41 -25.47 -43.88
CA ASN A 884 -95.60 -24.04 -43.62
C ASN A 884 -94.59 -23.55 -42.58
N LEU A 885 -93.93 -22.41 -42.84
CA LEU A 885 -93.00 -21.80 -41.88
C LEU A 885 -93.79 -21.29 -40.67
N VAL A 886 -93.50 -21.82 -39.48
CA VAL A 886 -94.19 -21.48 -38.24
C VAL A 886 -93.37 -20.63 -37.29
N ALA A 887 -92.03 -20.70 -37.35
CA ALA A 887 -91.16 -19.83 -36.56
C ALA A 887 -89.74 -19.70 -37.14
N GLN A 888 -89.06 -18.63 -36.74
CA GLN A 888 -87.65 -18.38 -37.04
C GLN A 888 -86.87 -17.98 -35.77
N PRO A 889 -86.46 -18.96 -34.93
CA PRO A 889 -85.86 -18.66 -33.64
C PRO A 889 -84.47 -18.04 -33.77
N THR A 890 -84.15 -17.10 -32.88
CA THR A 890 -82.81 -16.50 -32.71
C THR A 890 -82.06 -17.05 -31.50
N THR A 891 -82.58 -18.11 -30.88
CA THR A 891 -82.02 -18.76 -29.69
C THR A 891 -81.99 -20.28 -29.88
N PRO A 892 -81.08 -20.98 -29.20
CA PRO A 892 -80.86 -22.42 -29.41
C PRO A 892 -82.02 -23.29 -28.93
N SER A 893 -82.99 -22.74 -28.18
CA SER A 893 -84.17 -23.47 -27.73
C SER A 893 -85.43 -22.63 -28.00
N TYR A 894 -86.47 -23.25 -28.53
CA TYR A 894 -87.69 -22.56 -28.92
C TYR A 894 -88.95 -23.42 -28.70
N LEU A 895 -90.02 -22.80 -28.22
CA LEU A 895 -91.30 -23.44 -27.97
C LEU A 895 -92.34 -22.98 -29.00
N LEU A 896 -92.88 -23.94 -29.76
CA LEU A 896 -94.03 -23.74 -30.64
C LEU A 896 -95.32 -24.12 -29.90
N GLU A 897 -96.35 -23.29 -30.02
CA GLU A 897 -97.68 -23.55 -29.44
C GLU A 897 -98.75 -23.43 -30.52
N PHE A 898 -99.54 -24.50 -30.68
CA PHE A 898 -100.63 -24.62 -31.65
C PHE A 898 -101.96 -24.72 -30.90
N GLY A 899 -102.88 -23.80 -31.19
CA GLY A 899 -104.18 -23.73 -30.54
C GLY A 899 -105.27 -24.62 -31.16
N ALA A 900 -106.53 -24.30 -30.86
CA ALA A 900 -107.70 -25.06 -31.31
C ALA A 900 -107.87 -25.15 -32.84
N SER A 901 -107.29 -24.22 -33.61
CA SER A 901 -107.37 -24.15 -35.08
C SER A 901 -106.56 -25.21 -35.84
N MET A 902 -105.64 -25.91 -35.16
CA MET A 902 -104.93 -27.04 -35.76
C MET A 902 -105.89 -28.24 -35.93
N ALA A 903 -105.90 -28.86 -37.12
CA ALA A 903 -106.77 -30.02 -37.39
C ALA A 903 -106.43 -31.19 -36.46
N GLY A 904 -107.42 -32.05 -36.16
CA GLY A 904 -107.14 -33.33 -35.47
C GLY A 904 -106.43 -34.29 -36.43
N GLY A 905 -105.47 -35.08 -35.92
CA GLY A 905 -104.67 -36.02 -36.72
C GLY A 905 -103.16 -35.72 -36.74
N PRO A 906 -102.39 -36.45 -37.58
CA PRO A 906 -100.93 -36.33 -37.67
C PRO A 906 -100.47 -35.08 -38.44
N HIS A 907 -99.40 -34.45 -37.95
CA HIS A 907 -98.75 -33.27 -38.50
C HIS A 907 -97.23 -33.47 -38.63
N MET A 908 -96.61 -32.92 -39.67
CA MET A 908 -95.19 -33.06 -39.96
C MET A 908 -94.39 -31.83 -39.53
N PHE A 909 -93.50 -31.99 -38.55
CA PHE A 909 -92.55 -30.97 -38.13
C PHE A 909 -91.23 -31.09 -38.88
N GLN A 910 -90.68 -29.96 -39.33
CA GLN A 910 -89.35 -29.87 -39.95
C GLN A 910 -88.56 -28.70 -39.37
N ALA A 911 -87.27 -28.91 -39.11
CA ALA A 911 -86.33 -27.87 -38.70
C ALA A 911 -85.10 -27.85 -39.63
N LEU A 912 -84.86 -26.69 -40.26
CA LEU A 912 -83.68 -26.43 -41.08
C LEU A 912 -82.71 -25.53 -40.29
N VAL A 913 -81.59 -26.08 -39.85
CA VAL A 913 -80.64 -25.43 -38.94
C VAL A 913 -79.24 -25.48 -39.53
N ARG A 914 -78.58 -24.33 -39.67
CA ARG A 914 -77.22 -24.19 -40.20
C ARG A 914 -76.28 -23.74 -39.08
N ASP A 915 -75.03 -24.20 -39.06
CA ASP A 915 -73.98 -23.62 -38.21
C ASP A 915 -73.33 -22.39 -38.88
N ARG A 916 -72.41 -21.70 -38.20
CA ARG A 916 -71.65 -20.59 -38.83
C ARG A 916 -70.55 -21.05 -39.78
N CYS A 917 -70.18 -22.34 -39.73
CA CYS A 917 -69.18 -22.95 -40.62
C CYS A 917 -69.77 -23.42 -41.96
N GLY A 918 -71.08 -23.28 -42.16
CA GLY A 918 -71.77 -23.60 -43.39
C GLY A 918 -72.37 -25.01 -43.47
N ASN A 919 -72.32 -25.83 -42.41
CA ASN A 919 -72.98 -27.14 -42.38
C ASN A 919 -74.46 -27.00 -42.04
N LEU A 920 -75.33 -27.80 -42.68
CA LEU A 920 -76.80 -27.69 -42.59
C LEU A 920 -77.42 -29.02 -42.15
N THR A 921 -78.32 -28.96 -41.18
CA THR A 921 -79.18 -30.07 -40.74
C THR A 921 -80.61 -29.83 -41.15
N ASN A 922 -81.24 -30.86 -41.71
CA ASN A 922 -82.65 -30.92 -42.05
C ASN A 922 -83.34 -32.02 -41.22
N PHE A 923 -83.89 -31.65 -40.06
CA PHE A 923 -84.54 -32.55 -39.12
C PHE A 923 -86.06 -32.63 -39.40
N GLN A 924 -86.67 -33.82 -39.38
CA GLN A 924 -88.10 -34.02 -39.61
C GLN A 924 -88.69 -35.04 -38.62
N THR A 925 -89.91 -34.80 -38.10
CA THR A 925 -90.66 -35.76 -37.26
C THR A 925 -92.18 -35.53 -37.34
N VAL A 926 -92.99 -36.54 -36.98
CA VAL A 926 -94.47 -36.45 -36.93
C VAL A 926 -94.95 -36.23 -35.48
N PHE A 927 -96.00 -35.45 -35.28
CA PHE A 927 -96.76 -35.43 -34.03
C PHE A 927 -98.28 -35.45 -34.30
N VAL A 928 -99.08 -35.99 -33.38
CA VAL A 928 -100.55 -36.16 -33.55
C VAL A 928 -101.32 -35.29 -32.55
N LYS A 929 -102.41 -34.67 -33.02
CA LYS A 929 -103.43 -34.03 -32.18
C LYS A 929 -104.65 -34.94 -32.04
N ASP A 930 -104.89 -35.45 -30.82
CA ASP A 930 -106.01 -36.33 -30.47
C ASP A 930 -107.30 -35.55 -30.16
N VAL A 931 -108.47 -36.10 -30.55
CA VAL A 931 -109.81 -35.50 -30.48
C VAL A 931 -110.97 -36.49 -30.14
N THR A 932 -110.71 -37.77 -29.82
CA THR A 932 -111.77 -38.78 -29.54
C THR A 932 -111.95 -39.08 -28.03
N PRO A 933 -113.17 -39.00 -27.44
CA PRO A 933 -113.38 -39.29 -26.00
C PRO A 933 -113.64 -40.78 -25.65
N PRO A 934 -113.39 -41.20 -24.38
CA PRO A 934 -113.60 -42.57 -23.88
C PRO A 934 -115.07 -42.96 -23.65
N VAL A 935 -115.40 -44.24 -23.43
CA VAL A 935 -116.78 -44.78 -23.28
C VAL A 935 -116.94 -45.75 -22.09
N ILE A 936 -118.00 -45.58 -21.27
CA ILE A 936 -118.42 -46.51 -20.18
C ILE A 936 -119.29 -47.64 -20.74
N THR A 937 -119.03 -48.88 -20.32
CA THR A 937 -119.72 -50.07 -20.82
C THR A 937 -120.58 -50.82 -19.78
N ALA A 938 -120.35 -50.69 -18.46
CA ALA A 938 -121.18 -51.30 -17.39
C ALA A 938 -120.97 -50.71 -15.97
N VAL A 939 -121.98 -50.84 -15.07
CA VAL A 939 -121.91 -50.51 -13.61
C VAL A 939 -122.71 -51.49 -12.72
N LEU A 940 -122.06 -52.12 -11.71
CA LEU A 940 -122.60 -53.16 -10.77
C LEU A 940 -122.71 -52.68 -9.31
N ARG A 941 -123.59 -53.26 -8.42
CA ARG A 941 -123.86 -52.80 -7.01
C ARG A 941 -123.92 -53.93 -5.93
N ASP A 942 -123.46 -53.65 -4.69
CA ASP A 942 -123.53 -54.49 -3.45
C ASP A 942 -123.99 -53.67 -2.20
N ASP A 943 -124.88 -54.22 -1.34
CA ASP A 943 -125.54 -53.56 -0.17
C ASP A 943 -125.29 -54.25 1.20
N SER A 944 -124.29 -55.13 1.34
CA SER A 944 -124.10 -55.94 2.55
C SER A 944 -123.79 -55.18 3.86
N GLN A 945 -123.43 -53.90 3.83
CA GLN A 945 -123.21 -53.06 5.01
C GLN A 945 -124.28 -51.96 5.16
N PRO A 946 -124.97 -51.86 6.33
CA PRO A 946 -125.94 -50.79 6.57
C PRO A 946 -125.30 -49.41 6.36
N LYS A 947 -126.02 -48.54 5.64
CA LYS A 947 -125.61 -47.18 5.27
C LYS A 947 -124.38 -47.10 4.31
N LYS A 948 -123.84 -48.21 3.76
CA LYS A 948 -122.62 -48.18 2.91
C LYS A 948 -122.62 -49.08 1.66
N PRO A 949 -123.42 -48.81 0.61
CA PRO A 949 -123.40 -49.56 -0.66
C PRO A 949 -122.11 -49.40 -1.51
N LYS A 950 -121.68 -50.44 -2.22
CA LYS A 950 -120.50 -50.49 -3.12
C LYS A 950 -120.88 -50.62 -4.61
N PHE A 951 -120.12 -50.00 -5.53
CA PHE A 951 -120.26 -50.04 -6.99
C PHE A 951 -118.94 -50.37 -7.74
N THR A 952 -119.03 -50.98 -8.93
CA THR A 952 -117.88 -51.28 -9.83
C THR A 952 -118.19 -50.85 -11.28
N VAL A 953 -117.27 -50.15 -11.98
CA VAL A 953 -117.45 -49.51 -13.31
C VAL A 953 -116.47 -50.05 -14.37
N GLN A 954 -116.90 -50.17 -15.64
CA GLN A 954 -116.07 -50.61 -16.78
C GLN A 954 -115.98 -49.54 -17.90
N CYS A 955 -114.79 -49.28 -18.46
CA CYS A 955 -114.53 -48.16 -19.40
C CYS A 955 -113.39 -48.39 -20.42
N THR A 956 -113.45 -47.83 -21.65
CA THR A 956 -112.48 -48.05 -22.77
C THR A 956 -112.22 -46.79 -23.66
N ASP A 957 -111.03 -46.69 -24.29
CA ASP A 957 -110.54 -45.58 -25.18
C ASP A 957 -109.58 -46.08 -26.30
N ASP A 958 -109.31 -45.30 -27.37
CA ASP A 958 -108.42 -45.69 -28.49
C ASP A 958 -106.93 -45.38 -28.31
N GLU A 959 -106.56 -44.42 -27.46
CA GLU A 959 -105.17 -44.24 -26.99
C GLU A 959 -105.01 -44.83 -25.59
N ALA A 960 -105.72 -44.29 -24.59
CA ALA A 960 -105.70 -44.78 -23.21
C ALA A 960 -106.74 -44.09 -22.30
N VAL A 961 -107.44 -44.86 -21.47
CA VAL A 961 -108.22 -44.31 -20.34
C VAL A 961 -107.26 -43.91 -19.21
N GLN A 962 -107.35 -42.67 -18.76
CA GLN A 962 -106.56 -42.14 -17.67
C GLN A 962 -107.18 -42.46 -16.29
N HIS A 963 -108.48 -42.22 -16.11
CA HIS A 963 -109.18 -42.46 -14.84
C HIS A 963 -110.71 -42.54 -14.98
N VAL A 964 -111.38 -43.10 -13.96
CA VAL A 964 -112.83 -43.11 -13.77
C VAL A 964 -113.18 -42.38 -12.47
N GLU A 965 -114.23 -41.57 -12.49
CA GLU A 965 -114.67 -40.77 -11.36
C GLU A 965 -116.14 -41.02 -11.01
N MET A 966 -116.44 -41.08 -9.70
CA MET A 966 -117.81 -41.05 -9.17
C MET A 966 -118.13 -39.64 -8.71
N ARG A 967 -119.25 -39.10 -9.21
CA ARG A 967 -119.80 -37.80 -8.87
C ARG A 967 -121.13 -37.93 -8.14
N GLU A 968 -121.43 -36.93 -7.34
CA GLU A 968 -122.75 -36.72 -6.76
C GLU A 968 -123.11 -35.24 -6.92
N ASN A 969 -124.30 -34.97 -7.49
CA ASN A 969 -124.74 -33.62 -7.85
C ASN A 969 -123.73 -32.84 -8.71
N GLY A 970 -123.01 -33.54 -9.60
CA GLY A 970 -122.01 -32.97 -10.50
C GLY A 970 -120.60 -32.81 -9.91
N VAL A 971 -120.41 -33.05 -8.61
CA VAL A 971 -119.10 -32.91 -7.93
C VAL A 971 -118.42 -34.26 -7.79
N VAL A 972 -117.14 -34.35 -8.17
CA VAL A 972 -116.32 -35.56 -7.99
C VAL A 972 -116.15 -35.86 -6.52
N LYS A 973 -116.47 -37.09 -6.13
CA LYS A 973 -116.35 -37.59 -4.77
C LYS A 973 -115.24 -38.62 -4.65
N GLN A 974 -115.08 -39.46 -5.67
CA GLN A 974 -114.03 -40.49 -5.71
C GLN A 974 -113.50 -40.58 -7.14
N ILE A 975 -112.20 -40.84 -7.27
CA ILE A 975 -111.50 -41.10 -8.54
C ILE A 975 -110.76 -42.42 -8.37
N ASP A 976 -110.81 -43.25 -9.40
CA ASP A 976 -110.04 -44.48 -9.51
C ASP A 976 -109.29 -44.50 -10.85
N THR A 977 -107.99 -44.72 -10.79
CA THR A 977 -107.09 -44.73 -11.95
C THR A 977 -106.70 -46.16 -12.36
N LEU A 978 -107.20 -47.19 -11.67
CA LEU A 978 -106.79 -48.59 -11.87
C LEU A 978 -108.01 -49.51 -12.04
N ALA A 979 -108.07 -50.29 -13.12
CA ALA A 979 -109.15 -51.26 -13.34
C ALA A 979 -108.94 -52.54 -12.50
N PRO A 980 -110.00 -53.17 -11.94
CA PRO A 980 -111.42 -52.80 -12.03
C PRO A 980 -111.76 -51.60 -11.13
N TYR A 981 -112.48 -50.62 -11.67
CA TYR A 981 -112.74 -49.34 -11.00
C TYR A 981 -113.87 -49.47 -9.97
N GLU A 982 -113.63 -49.16 -8.69
CA GLU A 982 -114.56 -49.44 -7.58
C GLU A 982 -114.83 -48.24 -6.66
N PHE A 983 -116.07 -48.14 -6.15
CA PHE A 983 -116.55 -47.00 -5.37
C PHE A 983 -117.49 -47.41 -4.23
N VAL A 984 -117.32 -46.88 -3.01
CA VAL A 984 -118.21 -47.13 -1.84
C VAL A 984 -118.90 -45.84 -1.40
N VAL A 985 -120.22 -45.86 -1.22
CA VAL A 985 -121.03 -44.68 -0.89
C VAL A 985 -121.53 -44.74 0.55
N ASP A 986 -121.04 -43.85 1.41
CA ASP A 986 -121.45 -43.75 2.81
C ASP A 986 -122.64 -42.78 2.99
N THR A 987 -123.73 -43.26 3.59
CA THR A 987 -124.98 -42.51 3.80
C THR A 987 -125.21 -42.05 5.24
N THR A 988 -124.26 -42.30 6.16
CA THR A 988 -124.41 -42.06 7.61
C THR A 988 -124.62 -40.59 8.02
N GLY A 989 -124.31 -39.63 7.13
CA GLY A 989 -124.48 -38.18 7.38
C GLY A 989 -125.46 -37.49 6.44
N ARG A 990 -126.25 -38.25 5.69
CA ARG A 990 -127.16 -37.71 4.67
C ARG A 990 -128.53 -37.41 5.26
N GLN A 991 -129.26 -36.48 4.66
CA GLN A 991 -130.67 -36.30 4.99
C GLN A 991 -131.48 -37.48 4.47
N ASP A 992 -132.58 -37.80 5.13
CA ASP A 992 -133.31 -39.01 4.81
C ASP A 992 -133.98 -38.91 3.45
N GLY A 993 -133.83 -39.96 2.65
CA GLY A 993 -134.30 -39.98 1.27
C GLY A 993 -133.32 -40.64 0.30
N ASN A 994 -133.64 -40.53 -0.99
CA ASN A 994 -132.91 -41.17 -2.06
C ASN A 994 -131.92 -40.17 -2.71
N TYR A 995 -130.70 -40.62 -2.97
CA TYR A 995 -129.62 -39.87 -3.60
C TYR A 995 -129.16 -40.53 -4.88
N THR A 996 -128.71 -39.74 -5.86
CA THR A 996 -128.21 -40.23 -7.13
C THR A 996 -126.70 -40.00 -7.25
N VAL A 997 -125.95 -41.06 -7.52
CA VAL A 997 -124.52 -41.03 -7.85
C VAL A 997 -124.32 -41.29 -9.34
N LEU A 998 -123.27 -40.72 -9.92
CA LEU A 998 -122.96 -40.71 -11.36
C LEU A 998 -121.51 -41.13 -11.61
N PHE A 999 -121.20 -41.87 -12.68
CA PHE A 999 -119.84 -42.28 -13.06
C PHE A 999 -119.42 -41.73 -14.43
N HIS A 1000 -118.14 -41.41 -14.61
CA HIS A 1000 -117.55 -40.78 -15.81
C HIS A 1000 -116.09 -41.21 -16.00
N CYS A 1001 -115.55 -41.27 -17.23
CA CYS A 1001 -114.12 -41.57 -17.47
C CYS A 1001 -113.44 -40.51 -18.33
N ALA A 1002 -112.13 -40.34 -18.19
CA ALA A 1002 -111.31 -39.43 -19.02
C ALA A 1002 -110.08 -40.14 -19.62
N ASP A 1003 -109.60 -39.65 -20.77
CA ASP A 1003 -108.41 -40.14 -21.48
C ASP A 1003 -107.14 -39.30 -21.20
N THR A 1004 -106.00 -39.67 -21.82
CA THR A 1004 -104.73 -38.93 -21.70
C THR A 1004 -104.67 -37.62 -22.48
N GLY A 1005 -105.56 -37.41 -23.47
CA GLY A 1005 -105.76 -36.16 -24.19
C GLY A 1005 -106.58 -35.12 -23.40
N GLY A 1006 -107.23 -35.57 -22.32
CA GLY A 1006 -108.10 -34.78 -21.46
C GLY A 1006 -109.56 -34.71 -21.91
N LEU A 1007 -110.00 -35.60 -22.81
CA LEU A 1007 -111.42 -35.72 -23.19
C LEU A 1007 -112.11 -36.77 -22.29
N ALA A 1008 -113.44 -36.71 -22.22
CA ALA A 1008 -114.20 -37.49 -21.22
C ALA A 1008 -115.52 -38.05 -21.75
N SER A 1009 -115.97 -39.17 -21.15
CA SER A 1009 -117.09 -40.00 -21.62
C SER A 1009 -118.47 -39.37 -21.44
N THR A 1010 -119.54 -40.05 -21.89
CA THR A 1010 -120.88 -39.72 -21.39
C THR A 1010 -121.09 -40.37 -20.01
N PRO A 1011 -121.78 -39.72 -19.05
CA PRO A 1011 -121.87 -40.24 -17.69
C PRO A 1011 -123.11 -41.11 -17.39
N GLU A 1012 -122.98 -42.09 -16.49
CA GLU A 1012 -124.05 -43.04 -16.05
C GLU A 1012 -124.50 -42.84 -14.59
N THR A 1013 -125.78 -43.08 -14.24
CA THR A 1013 -126.32 -42.82 -12.86
C THR A 1013 -126.88 -44.04 -12.10
N ARG A 1014 -126.81 -44.04 -10.76
CA ARG A 1014 -127.38 -45.04 -9.82
C ARG A 1014 -127.94 -44.38 -8.55
N THR A 1015 -128.89 -45.04 -7.85
CA THR A 1015 -129.58 -44.47 -6.65
C THR A 1015 -129.19 -45.18 -5.34
N VAL A 1016 -128.95 -44.44 -4.25
CA VAL A 1016 -128.69 -44.93 -2.88
C VAL A 1016 -129.64 -44.27 -1.87
N VAL A 1017 -129.95 -44.91 -0.74
CA VAL A 1017 -130.94 -44.40 0.24
C VAL A 1017 -130.28 -44.11 1.58
N ALA A 1018 -130.62 -42.98 2.19
CA ALA A 1018 -130.21 -42.58 3.53
C ALA A 1018 -131.41 -42.55 4.49
N ASP A 1019 -131.19 -42.95 5.74
CA ASP A 1019 -132.15 -42.89 6.83
C ASP A 1019 -131.42 -42.74 8.18
N ASN A 1020 -131.53 -41.54 8.74
CA ASN A 1020 -130.75 -40.98 9.82
C ASN A 1020 -131.61 -40.19 10.84
N THR A 1021 -132.94 -40.16 10.70
CA THR A 1021 -133.88 -39.53 11.67
C THR A 1021 -134.39 -40.58 12.66
N GLY A 1022 -134.51 -40.21 13.94
CA GLY A 1022 -135.05 -41.12 14.96
C GLY A 1022 -136.58 -41.02 15.19
N PRO A 1023 -137.09 -41.71 16.22
CA PRO A 1023 -138.54 -41.91 16.41
C PRO A 1023 -139.39 -40.70 16.89
N ALA A 1024 -140.65 -40.61 16.44
CA ALA A 1024 -141.62 -39.57 16.88
C ALA A 1024 -142.47 -39.99 18.11
N PHE A 1025 -142.97 -39.06 18.97
CA PHE A 1025 -143.83 -39.29 20.17
C PHE A 1025 -144.58 -38.01 20.68
N VAL A 1026 -145.53 -38.12 21.65
CA VAL A 1026 -146.37 -37.02 22.22
C VAL A 1026 -146.46 -37.03 23.78
N PRO A 1027 -146.17 -35.95 24.53
CA PRO A 1027 -146.13 -35.97 26.02
C PRO A 1027 -147.32 -35.34 26.82
N SER A 1028 -147.56 -35.80 28.06
CA SER A 1028 -148.70 -35.41 28.94
C SER A 1028 -148.41 -35.37 30.48
N MET A 1029 -149.32 -34.82 31.34
CA MET A 1029 -149.15 -34.70 32.82
C MET A 1029 -150.44 -34.60 33.72
N PHE A 1030 -150.35 -34.80 35.06
CA PHE A 1030 -151.46 -34.73 36.06
C PHE A 1030 -151.06 -34.33 37.52
N GLY A 1031 -151.60 -33.24 38.13
CA GLY A 1031 -151.38 -32.88 39.57
C GLY A 1031 -151.58 -31.39 39.99
N GLY A 1032 -151.29 -31.01 41.25
CA GLY A 1032 -151.63 -29.70 41.87
C GLY A 1032 -150.93 -29.37 43.18
N ALA A 1033 -150.95 -28.09 43.57
CA ALA A 1033 -150.15 -27.51 44.67
C ALA A 1033 -148.65 -27.69 44.46
N ARG A 1034 -148.09 -28.84 44.83
CA ARG A 1034 -146.64 -29.07 44.76
C ARG A 1034 -146.31 -30.51 44.33
N SER A 1035 -147.19 -31.23 43.60
CA SER A 1035 -146.95 -32.61 43.09
C SER A 1035 -147.70 -32.94 41.78
N TYR A 1036 -147.05 -33.60 40.79
CA TYR A 1036 -147.48 -33.86 39.40
C TYR A 1036 -146.97 -35.21 38.80
N LEU A 1037 -147.68 -35.88 37.87
CA LEU A 1037 -147.31 -37.12 37.10
C LEU A 1037 -147.11 -36.79 35.60
N ILE A 1038 -146.27 -37.48 34.83
CA ILE A 1038 -145.78 -37.10 33.48
C ILE A 1038 -145.64 -38.33 32.53
N ASN A 1039 -146.02 -38.27 31.23
CA ASN A 1039 -146.01 -39.40 30.26
C ASN A 1039 -145.51 -39.06 28.81
N ALA A 1040 -145.17 -40.09 28.01
CA ALA A 1040 -145.00 -40.07 26.53
C ALA A 1040 -145.84 -41.14 25.81
N GLU A 1041 -146.54 -40.74 24.75
CA GLU A 1041 -147.57 -41.49 24.03
C GLU A 1041 -147.23 -41.59 22.52
N ASN A 1042 -147.69 -42.64 21.81
CA ASN A 1042 -147.57 -42.87 20.36
C ASN A 1042 -146.16 -42.82 19.73
N VAL A 1043 -145.27 -43.77 20.06
CA VAL A 1043 -143.87 -43.80 19.55
C VAL A 1043 -143.71 -44.56 18.20
N SER A 1044 -143.12 -43.98 17.13
CA SER A 1044 -143.00 -44.63 15.76
C SER A 1044 -141.79 -44.19 14.86
N ASP A 1045 -141.26 -45.08 13.98
CA ASP A 1045 -140.12 -44.86 13.04
C ASP A 1045 -140.14 -45.79 11.79
N PRO A 1046 -139.68 -45.39 10.57
CA PRO A 1046 -139.63 -46.23 9.35
C PRO A 1046 -138.76 -47.49 9.41
N ARG A 1047 -137.75 -47.52 10.31
CA ARG A 1047 -136.86 -48.68 10.54
C ARG A 1047 -137.15 -49.40 11.88
N GLY A 1048 -138.12 -48.92 12.67
CA GLY A 1048 -138.60 -49.54 13.93
C GLY A 1048 -137.93 -49.01 15.21
N ILE A 1049 -138.58 -49.14 16.39
CA ILE A 1049 -138.19 -48.50 17.67
C ILE A 1049 -137.31 -49.38 18.58
N SER A 1050 -136.36 -48.73 19.27
CA SER A 1050 -135.44 -49.30 20.28
C SER A 1050 -135.75 -48.88 21.75
N SER A 1051 -135.85 -47.58 22.12
CA SER A 1051 -136.06 -47.14 23.54
C SER A 1051 -136.58 -45.69 23.73
N VAL A 1052 -137.03 -45.27 24.95
CA VAL A 1052 -137.48 -43.89 25.33
C VAL A 1052 -136.96 -43.42 26.73
N TRP A 1053 -136.44 -42.20 26.88
CA TRP A 1053 -135.91 -41.57 28.12
C TRP A 1053 -136.62 -40.23 28.43
N MET A 1054 -136.73 -39.81 29.70
CA MET A 1054 -137.45 -38.60 30.17
C MET A 1054 -136.73 -37.86 31.31
N SER A 1055 -136.88 -36.54 31.42
CA SER A 1055 -136.20 -35.70 32.43
C SER A 1055 -136.84 -34.32 32.52
N THR A 1056 -136.95 -33.64 33.66
CA THR A 1056 -137.28 -32.20 33.65
C THR A 1056 -136.06 -31.33 33.36
N LEU A 1057 -136.28 -30.11 32.87
CA LEU A 1057 -135.24 -29.14 32.52
C LEU A 1057 -135.30 -27.91 33.45
N PHE A 1058 -134.14 -27.28 33.67
CA PHE A 1058 -133.96 -26.01 34.39
C PHE A 1058 -134.45 -25.96 35.85
N GLY A 1059 -133.79 -26.68 36.75
CA GLY A 1059 -133.81 -26.38 38.19
C GLY A 1059 -135.00 -26.91 38.97
N LEU A 1060 -135.89 -27.66 38.34
CA LEU A 1060 -136.62 -28.72 39.01
C LEU A 1060 -136.31 -30.01 38.28
N SER A 1061 -135.47 -30.94 38.78
CA SER A 1061 -135.44 -32.22 38.07
C SER A 1061 -135.25 -33.55 38.77
N PHE A 1062 -136.09 -34.48 38.26
CA PHE A 1062 -135.97 -35.93 38.19
C PHE A 1062 -135.52 -36.34 36.75
N SER A 1063 -135.14 -37.60 36.52
CA SER A 1063 -134.82 -38.21 35.20
C SER A 1063 -135.01 -39.76 35.20
N VAL A 1064 -135.49 -40.40 34.10
CA VAL A 1064 -135.82 -41.87 33.98
C VAL A 1064 -135.76 -42.44 32.52
N MET A 1065 -135.43 -43.73 32.29
CA MET A 1065 -135.41 -44.44 30.97
C MET A 1065 -136.35 -45.66 30.91
N LEU A 1066 -136.98 -45.94 29.76
CA LEU A 1066 -137.98 -46.99 29.53
C LEU A 1066 -137.82 -47.62 28.13
N THR A 1067 -137.76 -48.95 28.03
CA THR A 1067 -137.54 -49.68 26.76
C THR A 1067 -138.81 -50.34 26.20
N GLN A 1068 -139.94 -50.18 26.89
CA GLN A 1068 -141.24 -50.74 26.51
C GLN A 1068 -142.40 -49.87 27.06
N PRO A 1069 -143.58 -49.84 26.40
CA PRO A 1069 -144.73 -49.01 26.79
C PRO A 1069 -145.51 -49.56 28.02
N PRO A 1070 -146.26 -48.73 28.79
CA PRO A 1070 -146.47 -47.29 28.66
C PRO A 1070 -145.36 -46.44 29.31
N TYR A 1071 -145.02 -45.31 28.69
CA TYR A 1071 -143.87 -44.49 29.06
C TYR A 1071 -144.27 -43.34 30.06
N SER A 1072 -143.95 -43.36 31.39
CA SER A 1072 -144.46 -42.38 32.44
C SER A 1072 -143.71 -42.23 33.82
N VAL A 1073 -143.86 -41.12 34.61
CA VAL A 1073 -143.19 -40.81 35.93
C VAL A 1073 -143.86 -39.74 36.87
N GLN A 1074 -143.76 -39.85 38.22
CA GLN A 1074 -144.31 -38.92 39.27
C GLN A 1074 -143.27 -37.94 39.85
N TRP A 1075 -143.66 -36.70 40.13
CA TRP A 1075 -142.81 -35.56 40.45
C TRP A 1075 -143.38 -34.66 41.57
N THR A 1076 -142.55 -34.34 42.58
CA THR A 1076 -142.91 -33.48 43.73
C THR A 1076 -141.99 -32.25 43.80
N ILE A 1077 -142.58 -31.06 44.02
CA ILE A 1077 -141.96 -29.73 43.86
C ILE A 1077 -141.64 -29.11 45.23
N PRO A 1078 -140.38 -28.67 45.48
CA PRO A 1078 -139.97 -28.14 46.78
C PRO A 1078 -140.59 -26.78 47.18
N PRO A 1079 -140.52 -26.44 48.48
CA PRO A 1079 -141.30 -25.34 49.02
C PRO A 1079 -140.81 -23.91 48.69
N ASN A 1080 -139.57 -23.75 48.23
CA ASN A 1080 -138.92 -22.47 47.94
C ASN A 1080 -139.07 -22.02 46.47
N ILE A 1081 -139.90 -22.73 45.68
CA ILE A 1081 -140.12 -22.45 44.26
C ILE A 1081 -141.60 -22.16 44.02
N ASN A 1082 -141.85 -21.08 43.28
CA ASN A 1082 -143.19 -20.67 42.90
C ASN A 1082 -143.31 -20.57 41.36
N ILE A 1083 -144.16 -21.40 40.74
CA ILE A 1083 -144.41 -21.47 39.30
C ILE A 1083 -145.88 -21.16 39.07
N THR A 1084 -146.17 -20.29 38.11
CA THR A 1084 -147.55 -19.96 37.71
C THR A 1084 -147.80 -20.15 36.21
N SER A 1085 -146.77 -20.56 35.45
CA SER A 1085 -146.77 -20.62 33.98
C SER A 1085 -146.30 -21.96 33.38
N GLY A 1086 -146.11 -23.03 34.18
CA GLY A 1086 -145.63 -24.34 33.71
C GLY A 1086 -144.13 -24.64 33.91
N ALA A 1087 -143.74 -25.91 33.70
CA ALA A 1087 -142.36 -26.42 33.83
C ALA A 1087 -141.91 -27.23 32.61
N LEU A 1088 -140.61 -27.21 32.30
CA LEU A 1088 -140.05 -27.85 31.12
C LEU A 1088 -139.64 -29.33 31.35
N ILE A 1089 -139.96 -30.23 30.41
CA ILE A 1089 -139.64 -31.68 30.43
C ILE A 1089 -139.07 -32.18 29.10
N SER A 1090 -137.91 -32.81 29.14
CA SER A 1090 -137.19 -33.50 28.07
C SER A 1090 -137.55 -34.98 27.90
N PHE A 1091 -137.51 -35.48 26.65
CA PHE A 1091 -137.76 -36.86 26.21
C PHE A 1091 -136.77 -37.28 25.10
N LEU A 1092 -136.22 -38.51 25.09
CA LEU A 1092 -135.31 -39.07 24.06
C LEU A 1092 -135.75 -40.46 23.58
N ALA A 1093 -135.97 -40.70 22.28
CA ALA A 1093 -136.32 -42.00 21.70
C ALA A 1093 -135.29 -42.50 20.65
N ILE A 1094 -135.10 -43.81 20.42
CA ILE A 1094 -134.05 -44.39 19.52
C ILE A 1094 -134.62 -45.49 18.57
N ASP A 1095 -134.10 -45.69 17.34
CA ASP A 1095 -134.52 -46.67 16.29
C ASP A 1095 -133.55 -47.88 16.03
N SER A 1096 -133.86 -48.79 15.08
CA SER A 1096 -133.05 -49.99 14.70
C SER A 1096 -131.78 -49.72 13.87
N TRP A 1097 -131.71 -48.59 13.16
CA TRP A 1097 -130.51 -48.14 12.45
C TRP A 1097 -129.63 -47.23 13.32
N GLY A 1098 -130.02 -47.05 14.59
CA GLY A 1098 -129.31 -46.31 15.63
C GLY A 1098 -129.67 -44.83 15.73
N ASN A 1099 -130.73 -44.36 15.06
CA ASN A 1099 -131.10 -42.94 15.00
C ASN A 1099 -131.95 -42.54 16.23
N GLU A 1100 -131.80 -41.30 16.73
CA GLU A 1100 -132.42 -40.83 17.98
C GLU A 1100 -133.30 -39.56 17.82
N THR A 1101 -134.28 -39.33 18.69
CA THR A 1101 -135.10 -38.10 18.79
C THR A 1101 -135.18 -37.59 20.22
N LEU A 1102 -134.55 -36.45 20.50
CA LEU A 1102 -134.56 -35.75 21.80
C LEU A 1102 -135.37 -34.43 21.72
N ARG A 1103 -136.32 -34.18 22.63
CA ARG A 1103 -137.10 -32.91 22.68
C ARG A 1103 -137.51 -32.49 24.09
N ALA A 1104 -137.81 -31.20 24.25
CA ALA A 1104 -138.31 -30.57 25.47
C ALA A 1104 -139.72 -29.98 25.30
N PHE A 1105 -140.54 -30.03 26.35
CA PHE A 1105 -141.94 -29.59 26.35
C PHE A 1105 -142.29 -28.79 27.61
N GLN A 1106 -143.12 -27.76 27.48
CA GLN A 1106 -143.69 -26.97 28.58
C GLN A 1106 -144.94 -27.68 29.09
N CYS A 1107 -144.88 -28.16 30.31
CA CYS A 1107 -145.92 -28.89 30.99
C CYS A 1107 -146.64 -27.97 32.00
N PRO A 1108 -147.98 -27.85 31.98
CA PRO A 1108 -148.74 -26.94 32.86
C PRO A 1108 -148.66 -27.29 34.36
N VAL A 1109 -147.96 -26.45 35.13
CA VAL A 1109 -147.61 -26.64 36.55
C VAL A 1109 -147.85 -25.31 37.28
N ASN A 1110 -148.50 -25.34 38.45
CA ASN A 1110 -148.83 -24.14 39.26
C ASN A 1110 -148.73 -24.40 40.76
N THR A 1111 -147.86 -23.66 41.46
CA THR A 1111 -147.55 -23.89 42.88
C THR A 1111 -148.33 -23.08 43.90
N ASN A 1112 -149.11 -22.09 43.46
CA ASN A 1112 -150.06 -21.38 44.32
C ASN A 1112 -151.43 -22.05 44.33
N SER A 1113 -151.73 -22.87 43.30
CA SER A 1113 -152.98 -23.60 43.18
C SER A 1113 -152.98 -24.79 44.12
N THR A 1114 -153.83 -24.85 45.15
CA THR A 1114 -153.99 -26.07 45.96
C THR A 1114 -154.77 -27.20 45.25
N VAL A 1115 -155.08 -27.06 43.94
CA VAL A 1115 -155.93 -27.96 43.13
C VAL A 1115 -155.11 -28.77 42.11
N ASN A 1116 -155.42 -30.07 42.00
CA ASN A 1116 -154.84 -31.01 41.02
C ASN A 1116 -155.52 -30.98 39.64
N THR A 1117 -154.75 -31.06 38.54
CA THR A 1117 -155.22 -30.97 37.13
C THR A 1117 -154.44 -31.85 36.14
N TYR A 1118 -155.13 -32.45 35.15
CA TYR A 1118 -154.52 -33.11 33.97
C TYR A 1118 -154.23 -32.08 32.87
N ALA A 1119 -153.11 -32.22 32.15
CA ALA A 1119 -152.78 -31.38 31.01
C ALA A 1119 -151.81 -32.04 30.01
N LEU A 1120 -151.85 -31.61 28.75
CA LEU A 1120 -150.83 -31.93 27.75
C LEU A 1120 -149.64 -31.00 27.86
N CYS A 1121 -148.46 -31.52 27.53
CA CYS A 1121 -147.26 -30.71 27.45
C CYS A 1121 -147.10 -30.14 26.04
N THR A 1122 -146.89 -28.84 25.93
CA THR A 1122 -146.73 -28.16 24.65
C THR A 1122 -145.25 -28.09 24.25
N PRO A 1123 -144.88 -28.31 22.97
CA PRO A 1123 -143.47 -28.27 22.56
C PRO A 1123 -142.85 -26.90 22.80
N VAL A 1124 -141.61 -26.86 23.30
CA VAL A 1124 -140.89 -25.59 23.50
C VAL A 1124 -140.00 -25.31 22.28
N PRO A 1125 -140.00 -24.08 21.72
CA PRO A 1125 -139.11 -23.73 20.62
C PRO A 1125 -137.64 -23.87 21.05
N ALA A 1126 -136.83 -24.57 20.26
CA ALA A 1126 -135.43 -24.80 20.58
C ALA A 1126 -134.57 -23.52 20.46
N TRP A 1127 -133.92 -23.11 21.55
CA TRP A 1127 -132.76 -22.20 21.57
C TRP A 1127 -131.48 -23.04 21.54
N ALA A 1128 -130.63 -22.86 20.52
CA ALA A 1128 -129.31 -23.50 20.43
C ALA A 1128 -128.19 -22.52 20.82
N PRO A 1129 -127.36 -22.84 21.84
CA PRO A 1129 -126.14 -22.14 22.22
C PRO A 1129 -124.87 -22.79 21.62
N PRO A 1130 -123.74 -22.06 21.50
CA PRO A 1130 -122.39 -22.63 21.34
C PRO A 1130 -121.76 -22.85 22.74
N PRO A 1131 -120.65 -23.58 22.96
CA PRO A 1131 -119.45 -23.69 22.11
C PRO A 1131 -118.94 -25.16 22.05
N VAL A 1132 -117.87 -25.54 21.35
CA VAL A 1132 -116.47 -25.26 21.64
C VAL A 1132 -115.67 -25.99 20.57
N GLU A 1133 -114.74 -25.30 19.93
CA GLU A 1133 -113.55 -25.93 19.39
C GLU A 1133 -112.36 -25.01 19.69
N THR A 1134 -111.36 -25.56 20.36
CA THR A 1134 -109.95 -25.34 20.05
C THR A 1134 -109.15 -26.27 20.95
N ALA A 1135 -108.69 -27.39 20.38
CA ALA A 1135 -107.59 -28.14 20.93
C ALA A 1135 -106.45 -28.07 19.92
N PHE A 1136 -105.36 -27.52 20.45
CA PHE A 1136 -104.11 -27.20 19.80
C PHE A 1136 -103.34 -28.45 19.33
N THR A 1137 -102.48 -28.18 18.34
CA THR A 1137 -101.23 -28.88 17.97
C THR A 1137 -101.32 -30.25 17.29
N GLY A 1138 -100.82 -30.29 16.04
CA GLY A 1138 -100.56 -31.49 15.26
C GLY A 1138 -100.44 -31.16 13.76
N PRO A 1139 -99.69 -31.94 12.96
CA PRO A 1139 -99.17 -31.59 11.63
C PRO A 1139 -100.21 -31.42 10.52
#